data_AF-A0A7X5E3H3-F1
#
_entry.id   AF-A0A7X5E3H3-F1
#
_cell.length_a   1.000
_cell.length_b   1.000
_cell.length_c   1.000
_cell.angle_alpha   90.00
_cell.angle_beta   90.00
_cell.angle_gamma   90.00
#
_symmetry.space_group_name_H-M   'P 1'
#
loop_
_entity.id
_entity.type
_entity.pdbx_description
1 polymer ?
#
loop_
_entity_poly.entity_id
_entity_poly.type
_entity_poly.pdbx_seq_one_letter_code
_entity_poly.pdbx_strand_id
1 'polypeptide(L)'
;MKLHLLGESVVISPDREHYNTYRLMFQKDAEQALQSFRILYQKNTSLEMAVRNLPDQIYQSMKPAIDQCIQILIDHQILTMDETRFMNMYPETLDAANDAYLTLQDQYAEIVLNEKEKDAYRSARRAGRGRWSGGGFGLSGAVKGAMTAGALNMVTGAGHMLFNGVAQIGSSLAASAKMNKIFQNKATAAMLEEGIFRSVCSLHMALIDCLAQMETDTLAIEGAVSPEDKEAAASIVKNIPQIRDIEQRRMAMIQAFQLDPYQEAWYRVALQAFGDQDGSLENAEKHFGMSVIHHEKGRQLDEFARSLPLDTEAQAKSAAAKIEEERQRLNYTTETEQTKKIQAAVERFDTEYRTVDGMLLPTREEADAARLELKRVHEIEQGINYDDLSSIADGEQKMTVLTSKPATAHRETLHRKWNELDRQLRTVAPLPDGSSFLCETPQQAQQLRPLVQQLSQRLEDCGKDASAEIPLFQLKEDVNAESLPPSVADSYRSEIDNRLTAIDLELRTTLGKEYSSREAARAAEQLYQQIRADFAAGNPRQDSALFRHRIEDADFSDEAKSELLNELFQYENAKELQTAKVFSTFSSIALLAIVIASYFFPLSGTAAFAQKDVTVKGVSLMLTDVHVTDSLTFVNGLINGLVVFGRCIGDIFVNGFFEYVRGFDFGLIGNILWAVLGLLWLPIKHIIIGIVRYLVSLIVTFFQDASFRYYLGYIIGTAVPFAVSQLSFDEDKQEENVKRIRGWTAKKSC
;
A
#
# COMPACT_ATOMS: atom_id res chain seq x y z
N MET A 1 58.63 4.24 31.93
CA MET A 1 57.77 5.42 32.21
C MET A 1 57.17 5.33 33.62
N LYS A 2 56.49 6.37 34.14
CA LYS A 2 55.69 6.31 35.37
C LYS A 2 54.25 6.74 35.07
N LEU A 3 53.29 5.85 35.32
CA LEU A 3 51.85 6.07 35.16
C LEU A 3 51.19 6.28 36.53
N HIS A 4 50.04 6.96 36.53
CA HIS A 4 49.07 6.89 37.61
C HIS A 4 47.96 5.95 37.15
N LEU A 5 47.63 4.94 37.96
CA LEU A 5 46.67 3.88 37.61
C LEU A 5 46.00 3.38 38.88
N LEU A 6 44.67 3.37 38.90
CA LEU A 6 43.88 2.90 40.03
C LEU A 6 44.24 3.58 41.36
N GLY A 7 44.62 4.86 41.36
CA GLY A 7 45.04 5.60 42.56
C GLY A 7 46.47 5.33 43.03
N GLU A 8 47.20 4.42 42.35
CA GLU A 8 48.59 4.08 42.63
C GLU A 8 49.51 4.55 41.51
N SER A 9 50.82 4.54 41.76
CA SER A 9 51.79 4.90 40.71
C SER A 9 52.62 3.72 40.25
N VAL A 10 52.39 3.32 39.00
CA VAL A 10 52.97 2.15 38.36
C VAL A 10 54.16 2.58 37.51
N VAL A 11 55.33 1.99 37.76
CA VAL A 11 56.51 2.19 36.93
C VAL A 11 56.53 1.14 35.83
N ILE A 12 56.61 1.59 34.58
CA ILE A 12 56.80 0.75 33.39
C ILE A 12 58.29 0.71 33.08
N SER A 13 58.82 -0.49 32.87
CA SER A 13 60.24 -0.76 32.63
C SER A 13 60.72 -0.21 31.27
N PRO A 14 62.02 0.11 31.11
CA PRO A 14 62.54 0.68 29.85
C PRO A 14 62.37 -0.27 28.66
N ASP A 15 62.60 -1.56 28.86
CA ASP A 15 62.34 -2.67 27.94
C ASP A 15 60.89 -2.67 27.43
N ARG A 16 59.91 -2.64 28.34
CA ARG A 16 58.48 -2.60 28.01
C ARG A 16 58.08 -1.35 27.22
N GLU A 17 58.63 -0.18 27.56
CA GLU A 17 58.41 1.06 26.80
C GLU A 17 58.99 0.97 25.38
N HIS A 18 60.16 0.34 25.24
CA HIS A 18 60.83 0.15 23.95
C HIS A 18 60.06 -0.85 23.06
N TYR A 19 59.61 -1.98 23.62
CA TYR A 19 58.67 -2.89 22.98
C TYR A 19 57.37 -2.18 22.55
N ASN A 20 56.77 -1.40 23.45
CA ASN A 20 55.51 -0.69 23.20
C ASN A 20 55.65 0.33 22.05
N THR A 21 56.83 0.95 21.89
CA THR A 21 57.13 1.88 20.79
C THR A 21 56.98 1.20 19.43
N TYR A 22 57.59 0.02 19.24
CA TYR A 22 57.41 -0.76 18.01
C TYR A 22 55.96 -1.23 17.82
N ARG A 23 55.31 -1.72 18.89
CA ARG A 23 53.92 -2.19 18.82
C ARG A 23 52.94 -1.09 18.39
N LEU A 24 53.03 0.11 18.99
CA LEU A 24 52.20 1.28 18.64
C LEU A 24 52.41 1.73 17.19
N MET A 25 53.66 1.71 16.73
CA MET A 25 54.03 2.06 15.36
C MET A 25 53.36 1.11 14.36
N PHE A 26 53.53 -0.21 14.51
CA PHE A 26 52.90 -1.17 13.60
C PHE A 26 51.36 -1.23 13.72
N GLN A 27 50.79 -0.87 14.87
CA GLN A 27 49.34 -0.68 14.99
C GLN A 27 48.83 0.49 14.15
N LYS A 28 49.53 1.62 14.14
CA LYS A 28 49.24 2.76 13.25
C LYS A 28 49.43 2.40 11.78
N ASP A 29 50.42 1.57 11.46
CA ASP A 29 50.64 1.12 10.08
C ASP A 29 49.58 0.08 9.64
N ALA A 30 49.06 -0.71 10.59
CA ALA A 30 47.91 -1.59 10.36
C ALA A 30 46.65 -0.77 10.03
N GLU A 31 46.39 0.36 10.70
CA GLU A 31 45.29 1.26 10.34
C GLU A 31 45.44 1.85 8.92
N GLN A 32 46.67 2.19 8.50
CA GLN A 32 46.96 2.66 7.13
C GLN A 32 46.80 1.54 6.09
N ALA A 33 47.20 0.31 6.44
CA ALA A 33 46.99 -0.88 5.63
C ALA A 33 45.49 -1.18 5.47
N LEU A 34 44.67 -1.03 6.51
CA LEU A 34 43.22 -1.14 6.43
C LEU A 34 42.59 -0.12 5.48
N GLN A 35 43.02 1.14 5.54
CA GLN A 35 42.54 2.18 4.63
C GLN A 35 42.91 1.87 3.17
N SER A 36 44.15 1.45 2.94
CA SER A 36 44.65 1.04 1.63
C SER A 36 43.88 -0.18 1.09
N PHE A 37 43.64 -1.17 1.96
CA PHE A 37 42.88 -2.36 1.63
C PHE A 37 41.43 -2.03 1.25
N ARG A 38 40.74 -1.19 2.02
CA ARG A 38 39.37 -0.75 1.71
C ARG A 38 39.28 -0.14 0.31
N ILE A 39 40.23 0.72 -0.06
CA ILE A 39 40.31 1.34 -1.39
C ILE A 39 40.57 0.29 -2.49
N LEU A 40 41.42 -0.70 -2.23
CA LEU A 40 41.71 -1.76 -3.19
C LEU A 40 40.55 -2.75 -3.34
N TYR A 41 39.93 -3.16 -2.24
CA TYR A 41 38.81 -4.11 -2.21
C TYR A 41 37.58 -3.56 -2.93
N GLN A 42 37.29 -2.26 -2.78
CA GLN A 42 36.21 -1.56 -3.49
C GLN A 42 36.38 -1.52 -5.03
N LYS A 43 37.58 -1.79 -5.57
CA LYS A 43 37.80 -1.90 -7.03
C LYS A 43 37.32 -3.23 -7.60
N ASN A 44 37.02 -4.22 -6.75
CA ASN A 44 36.43 -5.47 -7.19
C ASN A 44 34.94 -5.27 -7.47
N THR A 45 34.45 -5.70 -8.63
CA THR A 45 33.02 -5.60 -8.98
C THR A 45 32.22 -6.85 -8.62
N SER A 46 32.89 -7.93 -8.21
CA SER A 46 32.28 -9.22 -7.92
C SER A 46 33.15 -10.08 -6.98
N LEU A 47 32.58 -11.18 -6.46
CA LEU A 47 33.29 -12.12 -5.59
C LEU A 47 34.45 -12.82 -6.33
N GLU A 48 34.26 -13.18 -7.59
CA GLU A 48 35.28 -13.80 -8.44
C GLU A 48 36.48 -12.88 -8.62
N MET A 49 36.22 -11.58 -8.87
CA MET A 49 37.25 -10.56 -8.99
C MET A 49 37.99 -10.36 -7.67
N ALA A 50 37.27 -10.35 -6.54
CA ALA A 50 37.87 -10.29 -5.21
C ALA A 50 38.79 -11.50 -4.93
N VAL A 51 38.30 -12.75 -5.08
CA VAL A 51 39.10 -13.97 -4.82
C VAL A 51 40.36 -14.04 -5.71
N ARG A 52 40.30 -13.52 -6.93
CA ARG A 52 41.46 -13.43 -7.84
C ARG A 52 42.47 -12.36 -7.42
N ASN A 53 42.00 -11.19 -7.02
CA ASN A 53 42.87 -10.03 -6.76
C ASN A 53 43.38 -9.95 -5.32
N LEU A 54 42.68 -10.58 -4.37
CA LEU A 54 42.95 -10.44 -2.93
C LEU A 54 44.40 -10.70 -2.51
N PRO A 55 45.13 -11.73 -3.02
CA PRO A 55 46.54 -11.91 -2.66
C PRO A 55 47.42 -10.71 -3.03
N ASP A 56 47.18 -10.09 -4.19
CA ASP A 56 47.89 -8.88 -4.60
C ASP A 56 47.45 -7.66 -3.78
N GLN A 57 46.16 -7.56 -3.46
CA GLN A 57 45.59 -6.44 -2.70
C GLN A 57 46.04 -6.46 -1.23
N ILE A 58 46.14 -7.64 -0.62
CA ILE A 58 46.67 -7.84 0.74
C ILE A 58 48.14 -7.43 0.77
N TYR A 59 48.97 -7.98 -0.13
CA TYR A 59 50.39 -7.62 -0.21
C TYR A 59 50.59 -6.11 -0.44
N GLN A 60 49.86 -5.50 -1.38
CA GLN A 60 49.91 -4.06 -1.62
C GLN A 60 49.51 -3.21 -0.41
N SER A 61 48.57 -3.69 0.40
CA SER A 61 48.12 -3.00 1.61
C SER A 61 49.15 -3.11 2.75
N MET A 62 49.82 -4.25 2.86
CA MET A 62 50.85 -4.50 3.88
C MET A 62 52.22 -3.90 3.51
N LYS A 63 52.50 -3.73 2.21
CA LYS A 63 53.82 -3.32 1.68
C LYS A 63 54.45 -2.13 2.41
N PRO A 64 53.74 -1.03 2.73
CA PRO A 64 54.35 0.10 3.44
C PRO A 64 54.90 -0.27 4.83
N ALA A 65 54.21 -1.14 5.56
CA ALA A 65 54.66 -1.62 6.87
C ALA A 65 55.85 -2.59 6.76
N ILE A 66 55.88 -3.43 5.71
CA ILE A 66 57.02 -4.30 5.43
C ILE A 66 58.25 -3.44 5.05
N ASP A 67 58.07 -2.42 4.20
CA ASP A 67 59.13 -1.46 3.86
C ASP A 67 59.66 -0.72 5.09
N GLN A 68 58.79 -0.42 6.06
CA GLN A 68 59.18 0.18 7.33
C GLN A 68 59.99 -0.78 8.22
N CYS A 69 59.69 -2.10 8.22
CA CYS A 69 60.56 -3.11 8.84
C CYS A 69 61.97 -3.03 8.24
N ILE A 70 62.07 -3.07 6.91
CA ILE A 70 63.36 -3.07 6.21
C ILE A 70 64.11 -1.75 6.41
N GLN A 71 63.43 -0.61 6.40
CA GLN A 71 64.07 0.67 6.67
C GLN A 71 64.66 0.71 8.10
N ILE A 72 63.93 0.22 9.11
CA ILE A 72 64.44 0.18 10.49
C ILE A 72 65.65 -0.75 10.59
N LEU A 73 65.64 -1.91 9.93
CA LEU A 73 66.79 -2.82 9.87
C LEU A 73 68.00 -2.15 9.20
N ILE A 74 67.80 -1.38 8.12
CA ILE A 74 68.85 -0.59 7.45
C ILE A 74 69.39 0.49 8.39
N ASP A 75 68.53 1.20 9.13
CA ASP A 75 68.94 2.23 10.08
C ASP A 75 69.81 1.63 11.20
N HIS A 76 69.49 0.41 11.65
CA HIS A 76 70.29 -0.41 12.58
C HIS A 76 71.51 -1.10 11.92
N GLN A 77 71.88 -0.73 10.69
CA GLN A 77 73.03 -1.26 9.92
C GLN A 77 72.92 -2.75 9.52
N ILE A 78 71.74 -3.36 9.59
CA ILE A 78 71.49 -4.75 9.13
C ILE A 78 71.27 -4.76 7.61
N LEU A 79 72.32 -4.43 6.86
CA LEU A 79 72.28 -4.34 5.40
C LEU A 79 72.16 -5.69 4.67
N THR A 80 72.15 -6.81 5.42
CA THR A 80 72.03 -8.17 4.85
C THR A 80 70.59 -8.70 4.85
N MET A 81 69.63 -7.94 5.39
CA MET A 81 68.22 -8.32 5.45
C MET A 81 67.41 -7.48 4.47
N ASP A 82 67.13 -8.04 3.29
CA ASP A 82 66.17 -7.46 2.36
C ASP A 82 64.73 -7.96 2.63
N GLU A 83 63.76 -7.34 1.97
CA GLU A 83 62.34 -7.69 2.04
C GLU A 83 62.07 -9.18 1.79
N THR A 84 62.86 -9.82 0.92
CA THR A 84 62.67 -11.23 0.54
C THR A 84 63.20 -12.16 1.62
N ARG A 85 64.36 -11.85 2.18
CA ARG A 85 64.96 -12.63 3.25
C ARG A 85 64.13 -12.51 4.53
N PHE A 86 63.63 -11.31 4.85
CA PHE A 86 62.77 -11.07 6.02
C PHE A 86 61.47 -11.87 5.94
N MET A 87 60.71 -11.76 4.85
CA MET A 87 59.42 -12.46 4.72
C MET A 87 59.55 -13.99 4.64
N ASN A 88 60.70 -14.52 4.20
CA ASN A 88 60.97 -15.97 4.24
C ASN A 88 61.44 -16.45 5.64
N MET A 89 61.95 -15.55 6.47
CA MET A 89 62.40 -15.83 7.84
C MET A 89 61.23 -15.77 8.84
N TYR A 90 60.25 -14.91 8.59
CA TYR A 90 59.05 -14.69 9.41
C TYR A 90 57.74 -14.97 8.63
N PRO A 91 57.56 -16.18 8.08
CA PRO A 91 56.40 -16.52 7.24
C PRO A 91 55.05 -16.39 7.96
N GLU A 92 55.01 -16.66 9.27
CA GLU A 92 53.83 -16.61 10.12
C GLU A 92 53.17 -15.23 10.20
N THR A 93 53.90 -14.17 9.84
CA THR A 93 53.35 -12.80 9.78
C THR A 93 52.16 -12.67 8.81
N LEU A 94 52.06 -13.57 7.82
CA LEU A 94 50.97 -13.61 6.85
C LEU A 94 49.79 -14.53 7.24
N ASP A 95 49.90 -15.31 8.32
CA ASP A 95 48.93 -16.37 8.62
C ASP A 95 47.49 -15.85 8.79
N ALA A 96 47.30 -14.75 9.52
CA ALA A 96 45.98 -14.19 9.77
C ALA A 96 45.28 -13.67 8.49
N ALA A 97 46.02 -12.95 7.64
CA ALA A 97 45.50 -12.50 6.34
C ALA A 97 45.27 -13.67 5.37
N ASN A 98 46.11 -14.71 5.44
CA ASN A 98 45.98 -15.91 4.63
C ASN A 98 44.76 -16.75 5.05
N ASP A 99 44.51 -16.95 6.34
CA ASP A 99 43.32 -17.66 6.83
C ASP A 99 42.02 -16.93 6.46
N ALA A 100 42.00 -15.59 6.51
CA ALA A 100 40.88 -14.80 6.03
C ALA A 100 40.66 -14.96 4.51
N TYR A 101 41.74 -14.94 3.72
CA TYR A 101 41.69 -15.18 2.27
C TYR A 101 41.15 -16.59 1.94
N LEU A 102 41.72 -17.63 2.58
CA LEU A 102 41.32 -19.02 2.39
C LEU A 102 39.86 -19.25 2.81
N THR A 103 39.40 -18.60 3.88
CA THR A 103 37.99 -18.67 4.32
C THR A 103 37.03 -18.08 3.29
N LEU A 104 37.40 -16.99 2.61
CA LEU A 104 36.60 -16.48 1.48
C LEU A 104 36.66 -17.41 0.27
N GLN A 105 37.84 -17.98 -0.01
CA GLN A 105 38.04 -18.92 -1.10
C GLN A 105 37.21 -20.21 -0.91
N ASP A 106 37.06 -20.70 0.32
CA ASP A 106 36.15 -21.80 0.66
C ASP A 106 34.69 -21.47 0.30
N GLN A 107 34.21 -20.29 0.72
CA GLN A 107 32.83 -19.86 0.45
C GLN A 107 32.56 -19.72 -1.04
N TYR A 108 33.57 -19.30 -1.81
CA TYR A 108 33.52 -19.29 -3.26
C TYR A 108 33.51 -20.72 -3.84
N ALA A 109 34.44 -21.58 -3.40
CA ALA A 109 34.55 -22.98 -3.84
C ALA A 109 33.28 -23.80 -3.57
N GLU A 110 32.60 -23.59 -2.44
CA GLU A 110 31.32 -24.23 -2.12
C GLU A 110 30.18 -23.87 -3.11
N ILE A 111 30.29 -22.72 -3.79
CA ILE A 111 29.38 -22.32 -4.87
C ILE A 111 29.88 -22.85 -6.21
N VAL A 112 31.20 -22.82 -6.48
CA VAL A 112 31.73 -23.06 -7.83
C VAL A 112 32.19 -24.47 -8.17
N LEU A 113 32.38 -25.34 -7.18
CA LEU A 113 32.83 -26.72 -7.39
C LEU A 113 31.67 -27.71 -7.22
N ASN A 114 31.64 -28.78 -8.01
CA ASN A 114 30.76 -29.92 -7.71
C ASN A 114 31.31 -30.77 -6.56
N GLU A 115 30.50 -31.66 -5.97
CA GLU A 115 30.89 -32.40 -4.75
C GLU A 115 32.21 -33.19 -4.89
N LYS A 116 32.50 -33.75 -6.08
CA LYS A 116 33.76 -34.47 -6.34
C LYS A 116 34.97 -33.51 -6.35
N GLU A 117 34.79 -32.31 -6.89
CA GLU A 117 35.80 -31.26 -6.90
C GLU A 117 35.97 -30.63 -5.52
N LYS A 118 34.89 -30.45 -4.75
CA LYS A 118 34.95 -30.01 -3.34
C LYS A 118 35.76 -30.98 -2.49
N ASP A 119 35.55 -32.29 -2.64
CA ASP A 119 36.31 -33.27 -1.87
C ASP A 119 37.79 -33.33 -2.29
N ALA A 120 38.10 -33.09 -3.57
CA ALA A 120 39.46 -32.89 -4.04
C ALA A 120 40.09 -31.61 -3.43
N TYR A 121 39.38 -30.48 -3.48
CA TYR A 121 39.80 -29.19 -2.91
C TYR A 121 40.04 -29.28 -1.40
N ARG A 122 39.06 -29.79 -0.64
CA ARG A 122 39.17 -30.05 0.81
C ARG A 122 40.35 -30.96 1.12
N SER A 123 40.65 -31.95 0.29
CA SER A 123 41.78 -32.87 0.52
C SER A 123 43.13 -32.23 0.21
N ALA A 124 43.24 -31.47 -0.89
CA ALA A 124 44.44 -30.69 -1.22
C ALA A 124 44.75 -29.64 -0.14
N ARG A 125 43.73 -28.87 0.29
CA ARG A 125 43.86 -27.89 1.38
C ARG A 125 44.30 -28.57 2.67
N ARG A 126 43.70 -29.70 3.05
CA ARG A 126 44.11 -30.46 4.26
C ARG A 126 45.58 -30.90 4.23
N ALA A 127 46.12 -31.23 3.05
CA ALA A 127 47.52 -31.61 2.85
C ALA A 127 48.49 -30.42 2.75
N GLY A 128 48.01 -29.22 2.38
CA GLY A 128 48.78 -27.99 2.30
C GLY A 128 48.89 -27.19 3.60
N ARG A 129 48.14 -27.55 4.66
CA ARG A 129 48.19 -26.86 5.96
C ARG A 129 49.58 -26.94 6.59
N GLY A 130 50.13 -25.78 6.98
CA GLY A 130 51.41 -25.68 7.70
C GLY A 130 52.66 -25.86 6.84
N ARG A 131 52.59 -25.63 5.52
CA ARG A 131 53.76 -25.65 4.63
C ARG A 131 53.84 -24.40 3.74
N TRP A 132 54.75 -23.50 4.08
CA TRP A 132 55.21 -22.46 3.17
C TRP A 132 56.02 -23.11 2.04
N SER A 133 55.39 -23.25 0.87
CA SER A 133 56.04 -23.70 -0.36
C SER A 133 55.58 -22.85 -1.54
N GLY A 134 55.82 -21.53 -1.45
CA GLY A 134 55.46 -20.56 -2.49
C GLY A 134 56.40 -20.66 -3.70
N GLY A 135 55.92 -21.23 -4.80
CA GLY A 135 56.61 -21.19 -6.09
C GLY A 135 56.23 -19.95 -6.89
N GLY A 136 57.10 -18.94 -6.93
CA GLY A 136 56.92 -17.71 -7.70
C GLY A 136 58.22 -16.91 -7.86
N PHE A 137 58.32 -16.10 -8.92
CA PHE A 137 59.48 -15.24 -9.17
C PHE A 137 59.29 -13.86 -8.53
N GLY A 138 60.29 -13.42 -7.76
CA GLY A 138 60.26 -12.15 -7.01
C GLY A 138 59.33 -12.19 -5.79
N LEU A 139 59.52 -11.26 -4.84
CA LEU A 139 58.86 -11.33 -3.54
C LEU A 139 57.34 -11.26 -3.59
N SER A 140 56.77 -10.32 -4.36
CA SER A 140 55.31 -10.27 -4.57
C SER A 140 54.79 -11.59 -5.16
N GLY A 141 55.56 -12.24 -6.04
CA GLY A 141 55.27 -13.58 -6.56
C GLY A 141 55.41 -14.69 -5.52
N ALA A 142 56.34 -14.57 -4.57
CA ALA A 142 56.53 -15.51 -3.46
C ALA A 142 55.43 -15.39 -2.40
N VAL A 143 55.05 -14.17 -1.98
CA VAL A 143 53.93 -13.91 -1.06
C VAL A 143 52.61 -14.36 -1.69
N LYS A 144 52.33 -13.94 -2.94
CA LYS A 144 51.19 -14.43 -3.71
C LYS A 144 51.22 -15.95 -3.80
N GLY A 145 52.37 -16.52 -4.13
CA GLY A 145 52.60 -17.96 -4.22
C GLY A 145 52.36 -18.69 -2.90
N ALA A 146 52.71 -18.10 -1.75
CA ALA A 146 52.49 -18.67 -0.42
C ALA A 146 51.00 -18.64 -0.04
N MET A 147 50.33 -17.49 -0.17
CA MET A 147 48.88 -17.37 0.11
C MET A 147 48.04 -18.26 -0.82
N THR A 148 48.49 -18.41 -2.08
CA THR A 148 47.81 -19.30 -3.04
C THR A 148 48.30 -20.75 -2.98
N ALA A 149 49.42 -21.10 -2.32
CA ALA A 149 49.94 -22.48 -2.22
C ALA A 149 48.97 -23.45 -1.54
N GLY A 150 48.18 -22.96 -0.58
CA GLY A 150 47.07 -23.71 0.03
C GLY A 150 46.01 -24.18 -0.99
N ALA A 151 45.94 -23.50 -2.14
CA ALA A 151 45.09 -23.82 -3.29
C ALA A 151 45.87 -24.29 -4.55
N LEU A 152 47.18 -24.03 -4.64
CA LEU A 152 48.03 -24.29 -5.82
C LEU A 152 48.95 -25.51 -5.71
N ASN A 153 49.08 -26.15 -4.54
CA ASN A 153 49.56 -27.54 -4.45
C ASN A 153 48.64 -28.53 -5.22
N MET A 154 47.54 -28.01 -5.76
CA MET A 154 46.54 -28.64 -6.59
C MET A 154 46.85 -28.49 -8.10
N VAL A 155 48.02 -28.97 -8.53
CA VAL A 155 48.40 -29.13 -9.97
C VAL A 155 47.60 -30.29 -10.63
N THR A 156 46.39 -30.54 -10.15
CA THR A 156 45.42 -31.52 -10.64
C THR A 156 44.00 -30.94 -10.53
N GLY A 157 43.38 -30.65 -11.68
CA GLY A 157 41.95 -30.33 -11.78
C GLY A 157 41.52 -28.95 -11.28
N ALA A 158 41.45 -28.71 -9.96
CA ALA A 158 40.45 -27.79 -9.38
C ALA A 158 40.87 -26.88 -8.20
N GLY A 159 42.10 -26.38 -8.02
CA GLY A 159 43.19 -26.16 -8.97
C GLY A 159 42.86 -25.00 -9.92
N HIS A 160 43.49 -25.01 -11.11
CA HIS A 160 42.69 -25.08 -12.33
C HIS A 160 41.43 -24.19 -12.35
N MET A 161 40.32 -24.83 -12.00
CA MET A 161 38.97 -24.30 -12.17
C MET A 161 38.61 -23.07 -11.32
N LEU A 162 39.19 -22.92 -10.12
CA LEU A 162 38.96 -21.76 -9.26
C LEU A 162 39.58 -20.47 -9.81
N PHE A 163 40.75 -20.57 -10.45
CA PHE A 163 41.51 -19.43 -10.94
C PHE A 163 41.24 -19.07 -12.41
N ASN A 164 40.91 -20.05 -13.25
CA ASN A 164 40.70 -19.84 -14.70
C ASN A 164 39.25 -19.49 -15.10
N GLY A 165 38.31 -19.41 -14.15
CA GLY A 165 36.93 -19.00 -14.41
C GLY A 165 36.15 -20.01 -15.26
N VAL A 166 35.72 -21.11 -14.64
CA VAL A 166 34.98 -22.17 -15.35
C VAL A 166 33.59 -21.71 -15.80
N ALA A 167 33.45 -21.56 -17.11
CA ALA A 167 32.21 -21.25 -17.83
C ALA A 167 31.14 -22.38 -17.81
N GLN A 168 31.24 -23.33 -16.87
CA GLN A 168 30.49 -24.59 -16.86
C GLN A 168 29.49 -24.71 -15.71
N ILE A 169 29.48 -23.76 -14.77
CA ILE A 169 28.26 -23.44 -14.04
C ILE A 169 27.43 -22.57 -14.98
N GLY A 170 26.43 -23.16 -15.62
CA GLY A 170 25.42 -22.39 -16.34
C GLY A 170 24.89 -21.30 -15.41
N SER A 171 24.80 -20.07 -15.92
CA SER A 171 24.59 -18.81 -15.19
C SER A 171 23.27 -18.76 -14.41
N SER A 172 23.17 -19.56 -13.36
CA SER A 172 22.00 -19.64 -12.52
C SER A 172 21.95 -18.39 -11.63
N LEU A 173 20.82 -17.68 -11.69
CA LEU A 173 20.57 -16.49 -10.87
C LEU A 173 20.80 -16.78 -9.37
N ALA A 174 20.58 -18.02 -8.93
CA ALA A 174 20.86 -18.49 -7.58
C ALA A 174 22.34 -18.48 -7.20
N ALA A 175 23.26 -18.86 -8.10
CA ALA A 175 24.70 -18.83 -7.84
C ALA A 175 25.20 -17.37 -7.75
N SER A 176 24.84 -16.53 -8.74
CA SER A 176 25.20 -15.10 -8.75
C SER A 176 24.62 -14.36 -7.54
N ALA A 177 23.39 -14.69 -7.10
CA ALA A 177 22.80 -14.11 -5.89
C ALA A 177 23.55 -14.52 -4.62
N LYS A 178 24.00 -15.77 -4.50
CA LYS A 178 24.84 -16.22 -3.37
C LYS A 178 26.19 -15.51 -3.34
N MET A 179 26.87 -15.42 -4.49
CA MET A 179 28.16 -14.71 -4.62
C MET A 179 28.04 -13.24 -4.26
N ASN A 180 27.03 -12.54 -4.81
CA ASN A 180 26.77 -11.14 -4.48
C ASN A 180 26.42 -10.95 -3.00
N LYS A 181 25.67 -11.89 -2.38
CA LYS A 181 25.38 -11.86 -0.94
C LYS A 181 26.65 -11.97 -0.09
N ILE A 182 27.62 -12.81 -0.46
CA ILE A 182 28.90 -12.92 0.23
C ILE A 182 29.73 -11.64 0.06
N PHE A 183 29.82 -11.12 -1.17
CA PHE A 183 30.61 -9.93 -1.49
C PHE A 183 30.08 -8.66 -0.82
N GLN A 184 28.74 -8.47 -0.79
CA GLN A 184 28.09 -7.32 -0.15
C GLN A 184 27.93 -7.45 1.37
N ASN A 185 28.32 -8.59 1.97
CA ASN A 185 28.22 -8.78 3.40
C ASN A 185 29.35 -8.05 4.13
N LYS A 186 28.99 -7.07 4.98
CA LYS A 186 29.95 -6.32 5.81
C LYS A 186 30.83 -7.22 6.67
N ALA A 187 30.34 -8.38 7.12
CA ALA A 187 31.15 -9.32 7.89
C ALA A 187 32.29 -9.96 7.07
N THR A 188 32.11 -10.12 5.74
CA THR A 188 33.17 -10.59 4.84
C THR A 188 34.31 -9.58 4.75
N ALA A 189 33.98 -8.30 4.57
CA ALA A 189 34.96 -7.22 4.55
C ALA A 189 35.67 -7.10 5.92
N ALA A 190 34.92 -7.10 7.03
CA ALA A 190 35.48 -7.04 8.38
C ALA A 190 36.42 -8.22 8.70
N MET A 191 36.12 -9.44 8.24
CA MET A 191 37.01 -10.60 8.40
C MET A 191 38.34 -10.43 7.65
N LEU A 192 38.31 -9.89 6.43
CA LEU A 192 39.52 -9.62 5.63
C LEU A 192 40.34 -8.49 6.23
N GLU A 193 39.67 -7.41 6.66
CA GLU A 193 40.29 -6.30 7.40
C GLU A 193 40.98 -6.80 8.67
N GLU A 194 40.29 -7.57 9.52
CA GLU A 194 40.85 -8.13 10.75
C GLU A 194 42.08 -9.02 10.49
N GLY A 195 42.06 -9.84 9.43
CA GLY A 195 43.20 -10.64 9.01
C GLY A 195 44.43 -9.78 8.64
N ILE A 196 44.23 -8.72 7.86
CA ILE A 196 45.29 -7.78 7.47
C ILE A 196 45.80 -7.00 8.68
N PHE A 197 44.90 -6.50 9.54
CA PHE A 197 45.26 -5.76 10.74
C PHE A 197 46.15 -6.61 11.66
N ARG A 198 45.76 -7.87 11.92
CA ARG A 198 46.58 -8.82 12.70
C ARG A 198 47.92 -9.11 12.06
N SER A 199 47.95 -9.34 10.74
CA SER A 199 49.18 -9.60 10.01
C SER A 199 50.14 -8.41 10.04
N VAL A 200 49.68 -7.18 9.81
CA VAL A 200 50.54 -5.98 9.93
C VAL A 200 50.97 -5.75 11.38
N CYS A 201 50.07 -5.89 12.34
CA CYS A 201 50.43 -5.83 13.76
C CYS A 201 51.50 -6.87 14.11
N SER A 202 51.47 -8.09 13.56
CA SER A 202 52.47 -9.12 13.87
C SER A 202 53.91 -8.77 13.42
N LEU A 203 54.08 -7.85 12.48
CA LEU A 203 55.39 -7.44 11.97
C LEU A 203 56.31 -6.85 13.06
N HIS A 204 55.76 -6.25 14.13
CA HIS A 204 56.60 -5.76 15.23
C HIS A 204 57.35 -6.89 15.94
N MET A 205 56.73 -8.07 16.10
CA MET A 205 57.38 -9.22 16.72
C MET A 205 58.51 -9.76 15.83
N ALA A 206 58.26 -9.87 14.53
CA ALA A 206 59.26 -10.29 13.54
C ALA A 206 60.45 -9.31 13.45
N LEU A 207 60.18 -8.01 13.51
CA LEU A 207 61.22 -6.98 13.55
C LEU A 207 62.05 -7.07 14.83
N ILE A 208 61.41 -7.16 15.99
CA ILE A 208 62.09 -7.25 17.31
C ILE A 208 62.94 -8.51 17.40
N ASP A 209 62.42 -9.66 16.98
CA ASP A 209 63.19 -10.90 16.95
C ASP A 209 64.38 -10.81 15.97
N CYS A 210 64.19 -10.19 14.80
CA CYS A 210 65.29 -9.96 13.84
C CYS A 210 66.37 -9.03 14.40
N LEU A 211 66.00 -7.96 15.12
CA LEU A 211 66.94 -7.03 15.76
C LEU A 211 67.74 -7.70 16.89
N ALA A 212 67.08 -8.57 17.65
CA ALA A 212 67.68 -9.35 18.73
C ALA A 212 68.62 -10.46 18.21
N GLN A 213 68.20 -11.23 17.19
CA GLN A 213 69.04 -12.25 16.55
C GLN A 213 70.30 -11.66 15.89
N MET A 214 70.27 -10.39 15.48
CA MET A 214 71.41 -9.67 14.91
C MET A 214 72.25 -8.92 15.96
N GLU A 215 71.92 -9.05 17.25
CA GLU A 215 72.60 -8.40 18.39
C GLU A 215 72.65 -6.85 18.30
N THR A 216 71.72 -6.24 17.56
CA THR A 216 71.68 -4.77 17.35
C THR A 216 70.77 -4.02 18.32
N ASP A 217 69.67 -4.64 18.73
CA ASP A 217 68.76 -4.16 19.77
C ASP A 217 68.12 -5.37 20.45
N THR A 218 68.53 -5.63 21.69
CA THR A 218 67.99 -6.72 22.53
C THR A 218 67.01 -6.20 23.60
N LEU A 219 66.79 -4.89 23.70
CA LEU A 219 65.99 -4.30 24.78
C LEU A 219 64.50 -4.50 24.52
N ALA A 220 64.07 -4.47 23.25
CA ALA A 220 62.66 -4.64 22.89
C ALA A 220 62.16 -6.09 23.09
N ILE A 221 63.02 -7.10 22.95
CA ILE A 221 62.62 -8.51 23.15
C ILE A 221 62.47 -8.86 24.64
N GLU A 222 63.28 -8.25 25.51
CA GLU A 222 63.10 -8.33 26.98
C GLU A 222 61.78 -7.70 27.45
N GLY A 223 61.26 -6.72 26.70
CA GLY A 223 59.99 -6.04 26.98
C GLY A 223 58.73 -6.74 26.43
N ALA A 224 58.88 -7.85 25.72
CA ALA A 224 57.75 -8.61 25.19
C ALA A 224 56.98 -9.33 26.31
N VAL A 225 55.67 -9.60 26.12
CA VAL A 225 54.90 -10.40 27.08
C VAL A 225 55.23 -11.88 26.88
N SER A 226 55.71 -12.57 27.90
CA SER A 226 55.88 -14.04 27.85
C SER A 226 54.51 -14.76 27.83
N PRO A 227 54.40 -15.96 27.25
CA PRO A 227 53.19 -16.78 27.35
C PRO A 227 52.74 -17.00 28.80
N GLU A 228 53.70 -17.19 29.71
CA GLU A 228 53.50 -17.41 31.14
C GLU A 228 52.92 -16.15 31.83
N ASP A 229 53.49 -14.97 31.58
CA ASP A 229 53.00 -13.70 32.14
C ASP A 229 51.59 -13.38 31.64
N LYS A 230 51.32 -13.68 30.36
CA LYS A 230 50.00 -13.52 29.75
C LYS A 230 48.94 -14.40 30.41
N GLU A 231 49.25 -15.67 30.65
CA GLU A 231 48.35 -16.60 31.36
C GLU A 231 48.19 -16.22 32.84
N ALA A 232 49.25 -15.79 33.50
CA ALA A 232 49.22 -15.31 34.88
C ALA A 232 48.35 -14.05 35.03
N ALA A 233 48.53 -13.04 34.18
CA ALA A 233 47.73 -11.82 34.14
C ALA A 233 46.23 -12.14 33.91
N ALA A 234 45.93 -12.97 32.90
CA ALA A 234 44.56 -13.38 32.59
C ALA A 234 43.91 -14.15 33.75
N SER A 235 44.68 -15.00 34.43
CA SER A 235 44.23 -15.75 35.61
C SER A 235 43.96 -14.85 36.81
N ILE A 236 44.78 -13.83 37.03
CA ILE A 236 44.54 -12.81 38.07
C ILE A 236 43.25 -12.05 37.75
N VAL A 237 43.11 -11.48 36.54
CA VAL A 237 41.91 -10.73 36.09
C VAL A 237 40.63 -11.57 36.25
N LYS A 238 40.68 -12.86 35.88
CA LYS A 238 39.53 -13.78 36.03
C LYS A 238 39.12 -14.01 37.49
N ASN A 239 40.04 -13.93 38.44
CA ASN A 239 39.79 -14.14 39.86
C ASN A 239 39.35 -12.87 40.61
N ILE A 240 39.51 -11.68 40.02
CA ILE A 240 39.13 -10.38 40.61
C ILE A 240 37.71 -10.34 41.21
N PRO A 241 36.65 -10.90 40.57
CA PRO A 241 35.30 -10.89 41.15
C PRO A 241 35.17 -11.67 42.47
N GLN A 242 36.10 -12.58 42.77
CA GLN A 242 36.12 -13.36 44.01
C GLN A 242 36.82 -12.61 45.16
N ILE A 243 37.66 -11.62 44.85
CA ILE A 243 38.39 -10.82 45.85
C ILE A 243 37.43 -9.78 46.43
N ARG A 244 37.04 -9.97 47.70
CA ARG A 244 36.08 -9.09 48.40
C ARG A 244 36.68 -7.76 48.84
N ASP A 245 37.94 -7.77 49.26
CA ASP A 245 38.65 -6.58 49.71
C ASP A 245 39.09 -5.71 48.52
N ILE A 246 38.83 -4.40 48.59
CA ILE A 246 39.04 -3.49 47.46
C ILE A 246 40.51 -3.16 47.22
N GLU A 247 41.34 -3.16 48.27
CA GLU A 247 42.77 -2.86 48.15
C GLU A 247 43.55 -4.09 47.68
N GLN A 248 43.20 -5.28 48.16
CA GLN A 248 43.69 -6.54 47.57
C GLN A 248 43.31 -6.63 46.09
N ARG A 249 42.10 -6.20 45.72
CA ARG A 249 41.66 -6.15 44.32
C ARG A 249 42.47 -5.15 43.50
N ARG A 250 42.77 -3.96 44.05
CA ARG A 250 43.60 -2.93 43.42
C ARG A 250 45.01 -3.46 43.16
N MET A 251 45.64 -4.03 44.18
CA MET A 251 46.99 -4.60 44.06
C MET A 251 47.06 -5.77 43.08
N ALA A 252 46.07 -6.67 43.08
CA ALA A 252 45.98 -7.75 42.11
C ALA A 252 45.82 -7.22 40.67
N MET A 253 45.02 -6.17 40.46
CA MET A 253 44.92 -5.53 39.14
C MET A 253 46.23 -4.87 38.71
N ILE A 254 46.93 -4.17 39.59
CA ILE A 254 48.25 -3.59 39.28
C ILE A 254 49.26 -4.70 38.91
N GLN A 255 49.28 -5.80 39.65
CA GLN A 255 50.12 -6.96 39.33
C GLN A 255 49.80 -7.52 37.94
N ALA A 256 48.52 -7.73 37.62
CA ALA A 256 48.12 -8.21 36.30
C ALA A 256 48.53 -7.25 35.17
N PHE A 257 48.44 -5.94 35.40
CA PHE A 257 48.85 -4.91 34.45
C PHE A 257 50.36 -4.90 34.20
N GLN A 258 51.17 -5.12 35.24
CA GLN A 258 52.63 -5.18 35.12
C GLN A 258 53.11 -6.41 34.34
N LEU A 259 52.36 -7.52 34.42
CA LEU A 259 52.61 -8.74 33.65
C LEU A 259 52.20 -8.56 32.17
N ASP A 260 50.97 -8.10 31.92
CA ASP A 260 50.45 -7.89 30.56
C ASP A 260 49.48 -6.68 30.50
N PRO A 261 49.94 -5.48 30.08
CA PRO A 261 49.09 -4.30 29.95
C PRO A 261 48.23 -4.31 28.68
N TYR A 262 48.29 -5.35 27.84
CA TYR A 262 47.61 -5.41 26.54
C TYR A 262 46.31 -6.23 26.54
N GLN A 263 45.80 -6.61 27.71
CA GLN A 263 44.57 -7.41 27.82
C GLN A 263 43.32 -6.53 27.92
N GLU A 264 42.44 -6.54 26.92
CA GLU A 264 41.17 -5.79 26.99
C GLU A 264 40.35 -6.11 28.25
N ALA A 265 40.35 -7.38 28.67
CA ALA A 265 39.64 -7.85 29.86
C ALA A 265 40.09 -7.10 31.12
N TRP A 266 41.37 -6.73 31.21
CA TRP A 266 41.90 -5.94 32.32
C TRP A 266 41.23 -4.56 32.36
N TYR A 267 41.18 -3.84 31.24
CA TYR A 267 40.57 -2.50 31.16
C TYR A 267 39.07 -2.52 31.50
N ARG A 268 38.32 -3.51 31.01
CA ARG A 268 36.88 -3.67 31.32
C ARG A 268 36.65 -3.93 32.81
N VAL A 269 37.43 -4.84 33.40
CA VAL A 269 37.35 -5.16 34.84
C VAL A 269 37.81 -3.99 35.71
N ALA A 270 38.84 -3.25 35.30
CA ALA A 270 39.33 -2.06 35.99
C ALA A 270 38.24 -0.97 36.04
N LEU A 271 37.64 -0.62 34.89
CA LEU A 271 36.58 0.38 34.82
C LEU A 271 35.33 -0.04 35.61
N GLN A 272 34.95 -1.31 35.54
CA GLN A 272 33.82 -1.85 36.30
C GLN A 272 34.07 -1.78 37.82
N ALA A 273 35.28 -2.11 38.28
CA ALA A 273 35.60 -2.19 39.71
C ALA A 273 35.95 -0.85 40.36
N PHE A 274 36.55 0.10 39.62
CA PHE A 274 37.13 1.34 40.17
C PHE A 274 36.61 2.62 39.51
N GLY A 275 35.97 2.56 38.34
CA GLY A 275 35.65 3.74 37.55
C GLY A 275 36.87 4.33 36.84
N ASP A 276 36.75 5.56 36.34
CA ASP A 276 37.82 6.29 35.65
C ASP A 276 37.70 7.81 35.89
N GLN A 277 37.34 8.20 37.11
CA GLN A 277 37.07 9.58 37.49
C GLN A 277 38.27 10.52 37.23
N ASP A 278 39.51 10.03 37.36
CA ASP A 278 40.74 10.78 37.08
C ASP A 278 41.22 10.65 35.62
N GLY A 279 40.54 9.86 34.79
CA GLY A 279 40.94 9.54 33.41
C GLY A 279 42.19 8.67 33.31
N SER A 280 42.65 8.04 34.41
CA SER A 280 43.88 7.22 34.40
C SER A 280 43.79 6.00 33.49
N LEU A 281 42.62 5.36 33.38
CA LEU A 281 42.43 4.18 32.54
C LEU A 281 42.42 4.55 31.06
N GLU A 282 41.74 5.63 30.68
CA GLU A 282 41.73 6.13 29.29
C GLU A 282 43.13 6.65 28.85
N ASN A 283 43.90 7.23 29.78
CA ASN A 283 45.30 7.59 29.54
C ASN A 283 46.21 6.34 29.37
N ALA A 284 46.05 5.32 30.21
CA ALA A 284 46.83 4.08 30.10
C ALA A 284 46.46 3.27 28.85
N GLU A 285 45.18 3.26 28.47
CA GLU A 285 44.71 2.72 27.20
C GLU A 285 45.42 3.36 26.02
N LYS A 286 45.44 4.70 25.98
CA LYS A 286 46.11 5.45 24.92
C LYS A 286 47.62 5.18 24.89
N HIS A 287 48.26 5.04 26.05
CA HIS A 287 49.69 4.74 26.13
C HIS A 287 50.04 3.35 25.59
N PHE A 288 49.21 2.34 25.86
CA PHE A 288 49.41 0.96 25.39
C PHE A 288 48.64 0.62 24.10
N GLY A 289 48.10 1.62 23.39
CA GLY A 289 47.43 1.42 22.10
C GLY A 289 46.19 0.52 22.18
N MET A 290 45.45 0.59 23.28
CA MET A 290 44.19 -0.14 23.43
C MET A 290 43.01 0.74 22.98
N SER A 291 41.79 0.18 22.89
CA SER A 291 40.60 0.87 22.36
C SER A 291 39.29 0.39 23.02
N VAL A 292 39.27 0.37 24.35
CA VAL A 292 38.29 -0.34 25.18
C VAL A 292 37.45 0.62 26.03
N ILE A 293 38.10 1.45 26.85
CA ILE A 293 37.54 2.27 27.92
C ILE A 293 36.49 3.23 27.37
N HIS A 294 36.73 3.93 26.26
CA HIS A 294 35.76 4.89 25.73
C HIS A 294 34.41 4.24 25.38
N HIS A 295 34.45 3.09 24.69
CA HIS A 295 33.24 2.33 24.33
C HIS A 295 32.61 1.66 25.56
N GLU A 296 33.43 1.17 26.48
CA GLU A 296 33.00 0.50 27.70
C GLU A 296 32.34 1.47 28.70
N LYS A 297 32.82 2.72 28.82
CA LYS A 297 32.18 3.82 29.58
C LYS A 297 30.74 4.04 29.10
N GLY A 298 30.55 4.19 27.78
CA GLY A 298 29.22 4.34 27.18
C GLY A 298 28.32 3.12 27.38
N ARG A 299 28.88 1.90 27.28
CA ARG A 299 28.16 0.64 27.53
C ARG A 299 27.68 0.54 28.98
N GLN A 300 28.56 0.77 29.96
CA GLN A 300 28.23 0.70 31.39
C GLN A 300 27.20 1.77 31.77
N LEU A 301 27.32 2.99 31.24
CA LEU A 301 26.33 4.06 31.49
C LEU A 301 24.95 3.73 30.90
N ASP A 302 24.85 3.22 29.67
CA ASP A 302 23.56 2.83 29.07
C ASP A 302 22.92 1.62 29.78
N GLU A 303 23.72 0.65 30.24
CA GLU A 303 23.23 -0.49 31.02
C GLU A 303 22.77 -0.09 32.43
N PHE A 304 23.52 0.76 33.12
CA PHE A 304 23.13 1.32 34.41
C PHE A 304 21.83 2.13 34.27
N ALA A 305 21.77 3.02 33.28
CA ALA A 305 20.57 3.79 32.96
C ALA A 305 19.35 2.89 32.69
N ARG A 306 19.53 1.78 31.97
CA ARG A 306 18.45 0.80 31.70
C ARG A 306 17.91 0.10 32.95
N SER A 307 18.70 0.03 34.02
CA SER A 307 18.29 -0.58 35.29
C SER A 307 17.47 0.33 36.21
N LEU A 308 17.40 1.62 35.90
CA LEU A 308 16.73 2.62 36.74
C LEU A 308 15.23 2.71 36.41
N PRO A 309 14.34 2.68 37.42
CA PRO A 309 12.90 2.78 37.20
C PRO A 309 12.49 4.20 36.80
N LEU A 310 11.43 4.33 35.99
CA LEU A 310 10.94 5.61 35.44
C LEU A 310 9.40 5.75 35.55
N ASP A 311 8.75 4.89 36.33
CA ASP A 311 7.28 4.80 36.41
C ASP A 311 6.64 5.98 37.15
N THR A 312 7.42 6.70 37.96
CA THR A 312 6.98 7.88 38.73
C THR A 312 7.98 9.03 38.62
N GLU A 313 7.52 10.26 38.84
CA GLU A 313 8.37 11.46 38.83
C GLU A 313 9.54 11.36 39.84
N ALA A 314 9.29 10.84 41.03
CA ALA A 314 10.32 10.66 42.06
C ALA A 314 11.40 9.67 41.62
N GLN A 315 11.01 8.57 40.94
CA GLN A 315 11.97 7.63 40.37
C GLN A 315 12.75 8.26 39.21
N ALA A 316 12.10 8.98 38.29
CA ALA A 316 12.76 9.65 37.17
C ALA A 316 13.79 10.71 37.63
N LYS A 317 13.44 11.53 38.64
CA LYS A 317 14.36 12.50 39.25
C LYS A 317 15.52 11.81 39.98
N SER A 318 15.26 10.73 40.72
CA SER A 318 16.32 9.93 41.36
C SER A 318 17.22 9.24 40.33
N ALA A 319 16.67 8.79 39.21
CA ALA A 319 17.43 8.20 38.11
C ALA A 319 18.36 9.23 37.47
N ALA A 320 17.86 10.44 37.16
CA ALA A 320 18.68 11.52 36.60
C ALA A 320 19.87 11.90 37.51
N ALA A 321 19.64 12.00 38.83
CA ALA A 321 20.73 12.25 39.79
C ALA A 321 21.79 11.13 39.81
N LYS A 322 21.35 9.86 39.80
CA LYS A 322 22.25 8.69 39.74
C LYS A 322 23.05 8.62 38.43
N ILE A 323 22.46 9.05 37.31
CA ILE A 323 23.19 9.17 36.04
C ILE A 323 24.32 10.18 36.17
N GLU A 324 24.09 11.33 36.80
CA GLU A 324 25.15 12.33 36.98
C GLU A 324 26.27 11.84 37.90
N GLU A 325 25.94 11.13 38.98
CA GLU A 325 26.93 10.44 39.83
C GLU A 325 27.77 9.42 39.03
N GLU A 326 27.12 8.61 38.18
CA GLU A 326 27.80 7.60 37.35
C GLU A 326 28.62 8.23 36.20
N ARG A 327 28.16 9.34 35.62
CA ARG A 327 28.92 10.15 34.65
C ARG A 327 30.23 10.66 35.26
N GLN A 328 30.19 11.09 36.52
CA GLN A 328 31.37 11.52 37.26
C GLN A 328 32.29 10.34 37.60
N ARG A 329 31.73 9.20 38.06
CA ARG A 329 32.50 7.97 38.33
C ARG A 329 33.25 7.45 37.09
N LEU A 330 32.62 7.54 35.93
CA LEU A 330 33.17 7.09 34.64
C LEU A 330 33.94 8.17 33.88
N ASN A 331 33.93 9.43 34.33
CA ASN A 331 34.41 10.58 33.55
C ASN A 331 33.92 10.53 32.09
N TYR A 332 32.59 10.53 31.92
CA TYR A 332 31.94 10.31 30.62
C TYR A 332 30.71 11.21 30.43
N THR A 333 30.81 12.16 29.50
CA THR A 333 29.79 13.20 29.26
C THR A 333 28.91 12.96 28.02
N THR A 334 29.22 11.97 27.19
CA THR A 334 28.43 11.67 25.98
C THR A 334 27.05 11.12 26.35
N GLU A 335 26.02 11.54 25.60
CA GLU A 335 24.65 11.02 25.77
C GLU A 335 24.47 9.62 25.16
N THR A 336 23.83 8.73 25.91
CA THR A 336 23.43 7.38 25.47
C THR A 336 21.92 7.36 25.15
N GLU A 337 21.42 6.23 24.64
CA GLU A 337 19.99 6.14 24.31
C GLU A 337 19.12 5.99 25.55
N GLN A 338 19.60 5.35 26.62
CA GLN A 338 18.86 5.28 27.87
C GLN A 338 18.95 6.59 28.69
N THR A 339 20.09 7.30 28.72
CA THR A 339 20.19 8.57 29.48
C THR A 339 19.23 9.63 28.93
N LYS A 340 19.09 9.72 27.60
CA LYS A 340 18.06 10.54 26.95
C LYS A 340 16.63 10.19 27.39
N LYS A 341 16.30 8.91 27.58
CA LYS A 341 14.98 8.49 28.06
C LYS A 341 14.71 8.88 29.51
N ILE A 342 15.74 8.84 30.36
CA ILE A 342 15.63 9.29 31.75
C ILE A 342 15.32 10.79 31.77
N GLN A 343 16.06 11.59 31.00
CA GLN A 343 15.82 13.03 30.88
C GLN A 343 14.42 13.34 30.30
N ALA A 344 14.04 12.67 29.22
CA ALA A 344 12.70 12.80 28.62
C ALA A 344 11.58 12.37 29.58
N ALA A 345 11.81 11.40 30.48
CA ALA A 345 10.84 11.01 31.50
C ALA A 345 10.66 12.13 32.56
N VAL A 346 11.74 12.78 32.99
CA VAL A 346 11.68 13.95 33.89
C VAL A 346 10.91 15.11 33.23
N GLU A 347 11.22 15.43 31.98
CA GLU A 347 10.56 16.48 31.20
C GLU A 347 9.08 16.16 30.92
N ARG A 348 8.75 14.90 30.68
CA ARG A 348 7.37 14.43 30.53
C ARG A 348 6.58 14.65 31.82
N PHE A 349 7.07 14.17 32.98
CA PHE A 349 6.36 14.37 34.25
C PHE A 349 6.22 15.86 34.60
N ASP A 350 7.20 16.69 34.25
CA ASP A 350 7.09 18.14 34.42
C ASP A 350 6.03 18.77 33.50
N THR A 351 5.96 18.33 32.24
CA THR A 351 4.95 18.76 31.27
C THR A 351 3.54 18.29 31.65
N GLU A 352 3.39 17.04 32.09
CA GLU A 352 2.16 16.48 32.65
C GLU A 352 1.72 17.28 33.89
N TYR A 353 2.65 17.62 34.80
CA TYR A 353 2.37 18.45 35.97
C TYR A 353 1.97 19.89 35.59
N ARG A 354 2.62 20.51 34.59
CA ARG A 354 2.27 21.87 34.17
C ARG A 354 1.06 21.94 33.24
N THR A 355 0.52 20.80 32.82
CA THR A 355 -0.72 20.73 32.04
C THR A 355 -1.92 20.73 32.97
N VAL A 356 -2.77 21.74 32.86
CA VAL A 356 -4.04 21.86 33.59
C VAL A 356 -5.14 22.07 32.57
N ASP A 357 -6.17 21.22 32.60
CA ASP A 357 -7.30 21.28 31.66
C ASP A 357 -6.87 21.30 30.17
N GLY A 358 -5.92 20.42 29.84
CA GLY A 358 -5.33 20.35 28.49
C GLY A 358 -4.40 21.51 28.11
N MET A 359 -4.23 22.52 28.96
CA MET A 359 -3.37 23.69 28.71
C MET A 359 -2.03 23.57 29.43
N LEU A 360 -0.93 23.59 28.68
CA LEU A 360 0.42 23.64 29.24
C LEU A 360 0.74 25.06 29.78
N LEU A 361 1.05 25.16 31.06
CA LEU A 361 1.42 26.41 31.72
C LEU A 361 2.95 26.56 31.82
N PRO A 362 3.46 27.81 31.94
CA PRO A 362 4.91 28.08 32.01
C PRO A 362 5.58 27.47 33.25
N THR A 363 4.93 27.54 34.41
CA THR A 363 5.48 27.15 35.71
C THR A 363 4.58 26.16 36.47
N ARG A 364 5.12 25.48 37.49
CA ARG A 364 4.33 24.58 38.35
C ARG A 364 3.42 25.36 39.29
N GLU A 365 3.91 26.51 39.74
CA GLU A 365 3.22 27.48 40.57
C GLU A 365 1.95 28.00 39.87
N GLU A 366 2.03 28.32 38.58
CA GLU A 366 0.84 28.65 37.77
C GLU A 366 -0.11 27.46 37.61
N ALA A 367 0.40 26.22 37.51
CA ALA A 367 -0.43 25.02 37.43
C ALA A 367 -1.21 24.75 38.71
N ASP A 368 -0.60 24.96 39.88
CA ASP A 368 -1.30 24.79 41.15
C ASP A 368 -2.31 25.90 41.44
N ALA A 369 -1.99 27.15 41.05
CA ALA A 369 -2.96 28.25 41.05
C ALA A 369 -4.15 27.97 40.12
N ALA A 370 -3.89 27.52 38.88
CA ALA A 370 -4.93 27.18 37.91
C ALA A 370 -5.80 26.01 38.38
N ARG A 371 -5.23 24.97 39.00
CA ARG A 371 -6.00 23.86 39.61
C ARG A 371 -6.95 24.34 40.71
N LEU A 372 -6.52 25.31 41.52
CA LEU A 372 -7.36 25.87 42.57
C LEU A 372 -8.52 26.67 41.98
N GLU A 373 -8.25 27.52 40.99
CA GLU A 373 -9.30 28.23 40.26
C GLU A 373 -10.24 27.29 39.51
N LEU A 374 -9.74 26.21 38.89
CA LEU A 374 -10.57 25.28 38.11
C LEU A 374 -11.59 24.52 38.97
N LYS A 375 -11.26 24.22 40.23
CA LYS A 375 -12.25 23.73 41.21
C LYS A 375 -13.38 24.74 41.38
N ARG A 376 -13.04 26.03 41.48
CA ARG A 376 -14.02 27.11 41.62
C ARG A 376 -14.83 27.36 40.34
N VAL A 377 -14.21 27.22 39.16
CA VAL A 377 -14.92 27.18 37.87
C VAL A 377 -15.98 26.10 37.87
N HIS A 378 -15.61 24.87 38.24
CA HIS A 378 -16.54 23.74 38.23
C HIS A 378 -17.69 23.89 39.23
N GLU A 379 -17.42 24.43 40.43
CA GLU A 379 -18.46 24.81 41.41
C GLU A 379 -19.44 25.86 40.85
N ILE A 380 -18.97 26.81 40.03
CA ILE A 380 -19.83 27.81 39.37
C ILE A 380 -20.65 27.13 38.27
N GLU A 381 -20.03 26.33 37.40
CA GLU A 381 -20.72 25.66 36.29
C GLU A 381 -21.84 24.71 36.73
N GLN A 382 -21.64 23.98 37.83
CA GLN A 382 -22.69 23.12 38.41
C GLN A 382 -23.94 23.90 38.87
N GLY A 383 -23.81 25.20 39.12
CA GLY A 383 -24.91 26.09 39.51
C GLY A 383 -25.60 26.82 38.36
N ILE A 384 -25.18 26.62 37.10
CA ILE A 384 -25.74 27.32 35.94
C ILE A 384 -26.91 26.54 35.34
N ASN A 385 -28.06 27.19 35.22
CA ASN A 385 -29.12 26.76 34.33
C ASN A 385 -28.81 27.25 32.90
N TYR A 386 -28.43 26.33 32.02
CA TYR A 386 -28.06 26.66 30.63
C TYR A 386 -29.24 27.06 29.73
N ASP A 387 -30.48 26.96 30.23
CA ASP A 387 -31.69 27.44 29.53
C ASP A 387 -32.12 28.86 29.98
N ASP A 388 -31.38 29.50 30.89
CA ASP A 388 -31.64 30.88 31.37
C ASP A 388 -30.43 31.81 31.17
N LEU A 389 -30.63 32.84 30.35
CA LEU A 389 -29.65 33.91 30.12
C LEU A 389 -29.16 34.60 31.40
N SER A 390 -30.03 34.74 32.40
CA SER A 390 -29.70 35.39 33.67
C SER A 390 -28.74 34.52 34.50
N SER A 391 -29.03 33.22 34.56
CA SER A 391 -28.16 32.23 35.21
C SER A 391 -26.80 32.09 34.55
N ILE A 392 -26.73 32.06 33.22
CA ILE A 392 -25.44 32.04 32.50
C ILE A 392 -24.65 33.33 32.76
N ALA A 393 -25.29 34.51 32.74
CA ALA A 393 -24.63 35.79 32.97
C ALA A 393 -24.10 35.94 34.40
N ASP A 394 -24.85 35.49 35.41
CA ASP A 394 -24.39 35.41 36.80
C ASP A 394 -23.21 34.43 36.97
N GLY A 395 -23.24 33.30 36.26
CA GLY A 395 -22.10 32.37 36.15
C GLY A 395 -20.84 33.01 35.55
N GLU A 396 -20.98 33.70 34.42
CA GLU A 396 -19.89 34.44 33.77
C GLU A 396 -19.31 35.52 34.69
N GLN A 397 -20.19 36.30 35.35
CA GLN A 397 -19.80 37.34 36.30
C GLN A 397 -19.02 36.77 37.50
N LYS A 398 -19.45 35.62 38.04
CA LYS A 398 -18.73 34.92 39.13
C LYS A 398 -17.34 34.43 38.71
N MET A 399 -17.11 34.16 37.43
CA MET A 399 -15.79 33.77 36.91
C MET A 399 -14.85 34.94 36.66
N THR A 400 -15.31 36.20 36.67
CA THR A 400 -14.45 37.37 36.36
C THR A 400 -13.27 37.58 37.32
N VAL A 401 -13.34 37.03 38.53
CA VAL A 401 -12.27 37.08 39.55
C VAL A 401 -11.22 35.97 39.39
N LEU A 402 -11.45 35.03 38.48
CA LEU A 402 -10.55 33.90 38.17
C LEU A 402 -9.71 34.30 36.95
N THR A 403 -8.38 34.17 37.04
CA THR A 403 -7.43 34.84 36.13
C THR A 403 -6.51 33.87 35.39
N SER A 404 -6.50 32.59 35.76
CA SER A 404 -5.76 31.55 35.05
C SER A 404 -6.28 31.35 33.63
N LYS A 405 -5.41 30.83 32.75
CA LYS A 405 -5.75 30.56 31.34
C LYS A 405 -6.94 29.59 31.21
N PRO A 406 -7.01 28.46 31.94
CA PRO A 406 -8.17 27.57 31.90
C PRO A 406 -9.47 28.27 32.35
N ALA A 407 -9.46 29.01 33.46
CA ALA A 407 -10.65 29.72 33.94
C ALA A 407 -11.14 30.78 32.94
N THR A 408 -10.21 31.48 32.28
CA THR A 408 -10.54 32.44 31.21
C THR A 408 -11.22 31.75 30.03
N ALA A 409 -10.75 30.57 29.60
CA ALA A 409 -11.32 29.82 28.50
C ALA A 409 -12.71 29.21 28.81
N HIS A 410 -12.93 28.79 30.07
CA HIS A 410 -14.27 28.42 30.54
C HIS A 410 -15.22 29.62 30.51
N ARG A 411 -14.79 30.80 30.98
CA ARG A 411 -15.58 32.04 30.91
C ARG A 411 -15.92 32.43 29.46
N GLU A 412 -14.96 32.36 28.53
CA GLU A 412 -15.22 32.57 27.09
C GLU A 412 -16.20 31.53 26.51
N THR A 413 -16.22 30.31 27.06
CA THR A 413 -17.17 29.27 26.67
C THR A 413 -18.57 29.52 27.22
N LEU A 414 -18.71 30.02 28.45
CA LEU A 414 -19.98 30.54 28.96
C LEU A 414 -20.49 31.71 28.13
N HIS A 415 -19.61 32.67 27.81
CA HIS A 415 -19.97 33.82 26.98
C HIS A 415 -20.51 33.39 25.60
N ARG A 416 -19.88 32.40 24.96
CA ARG A 416 -20.39 31.82 23.71
C ARG A 416 -21.75 31.12 23.89
N LYS A 417 -21.95 30.37 24.96
CA LYS A 417 -23.25 29.75 25.28
C LYS A 417 -24.34 30.80 25.52
N TRP A 418 -24.02 31.91 26.19
CA TRP A 418 -24.94 33.03 26.40
C TRP A 418 -25.39 33.64 25.06
N ASN A 419 -24.44 33.96 24.18
CA ASN A 419 -24.74 34.53 22.86
C ASN A 419 -25.58 33.59 21.98
N GLU A 420 -25.30 32.28 22.04
CA GLU A 420 -26.06 31.28 21.30
C GLU A 420 -27.50 31.16 21.83
N LEU A 421 -27.69 31.12 23.16
CA LEU A 421 -29.02 31.11 23.77
C LEU A 421 -29.80 32.39 23.48
N ASP A 422 -29.18 33.58 23.54
CA ASP A 422 -29.85 34.85 23.24
C ASP A 422 -30.37 34.84 21.79
N ARG A 423 -29.50 34.43 20.86
CA ARG A 423 -29.86 34.29 19.45
C ARG A 423 -31.00 33.29 19.26
N GLN A 424 -30.95 32.11 19.87
CA GLN A 424 -32.03 31.12 19.78
C GLN A 424 -33.35 31.67 20.35
N LEU A 425 -33.31 32.26 21.54
CA LEU A 425 -34.49 32.83 22.20
C LEU A 425 -35.10 34.00 21.42
N ARG A 426 -34.29 34.74 20.64
CA ARG A 426 -34.72 35.83 19.74
C ARG A 426 -35.10 35.37 18.33
N THR A 427 -34.85 34.12 17.96
CA THR A 427 -35.12 33.62 16.60
C THR A 427 -36.53 33.06 16.50
N VAL A 428 -37.24 33.44 15.42
CA VAL A 428 -38.55 32.90 15.03
C VAL A 428 -38.39 32.21 13.68
N ALA A 429 -38.65 30.91 13.65
CA ALA A 429 -38.42 30.03 12.51
C ALA A 429 -39.28 28.75 12.64
N PRO A 430 -39.55 28.02 11.53
CA PRO A 430 -39.27 28.41 10.15
C PRO A 430 -40.28 29.44 9.64
N LEU A 431 -39.85 30.32 8.72
CA LEU A 431 -40.73 31.07 7.84
C LEU A 431 -41.05 30.23 6.58
N PRO A 432 -42.09 30.58 5.79
CA PRO A 432 -42.51 29.78 4.62
C PRO A 432 -41.43 29.57 3.55
N ASP A 433 -40.53 30.55 3.38
CA ASP A 433 -39.35 30.46 2.50
C ASP A 433 -38.17 29.65 3.07
N GLY A 434 -38.35 29.04 4.25
CA GLY A 434 -37.31 28.31 4.98
C GLY A 434 -36.33 29.18 5.76
N SER A 435 -36.50 30.51 5.74
CA SER A 435 -35.66 31.45 6.49
C SER A 435 -36.08 31.58 7.96
N SER A 436 -35.38 32.45 8.69
CA SER A 436 -35.61 32.74 10.11
C SER A 436 -35.53 34.24 10.37
N PHE A 437 -36.42 34.75 11.23
CA PHE A 437 -36.39 36.14 11.67
C PHE A 437 -35.73 36.27 13.05
N LEU A 438 -34.81 37.22 13.21
CA LEU A 438 -34.17 37.54 14.49
C LEU A 438 -34.77 38.81 15.06
N CYS A 439 -35.51 38.69 16.17
CA CYS A 439 -36.07 39.83 16.88
C CYS A 439 -34.99 40.62 17.65
N GLU A 440 -35.32 41.84 18.07
CA GLU A 440 -34.43 42.65 18.92
C GLU A 440 -34.35 42.08 20.34
N THR A 441 -35.42 41.49 20.85
CA THR A 441 -35.50 40.92 22.20
C THR A 441 -36.16 39.54 22.23
N PRO A 442 -35.83 38.67 23.23
CA PRO A 442 -36.52 37.39 23.45
C PRO A 442 -38.04 37.55 23.61
N GLN A 443 -38.50 38.64 24.23
CA GLN A 443 -39.91 38.91 24.47
C GLN A 443 -40.67 39.19 23.17
N GLN A 444 -40.08 39.94 22.22
CA GLN A 444 -40.65 40.12 20.88
C GLN A 444 -40.79 38.76 20.16
N ALA A 445 -39.75 37.92 20.19
CA ALA A 445 -39.80 36.60 19.58
C ALA A 445 -40.85 35.68 20.22
N GLN A 446 -40.99 35.72 21.55
CA GLN A 446 -42.00 34.96 22.28
C GLN A 446 -43.44 35.38 21.92
N GLN A 447 -43.67 36.67 21.64
CA GLN A 447 -44.96 37.18 21.18
C GLN A 447 -45.23 36.84 19.71
N LEU A 448 -44.20 36.83 18.86
CA LEU A 448 -44.32 36.60 17.41
C LEU A 448 -44.44 35.12 17.02
N ARG A 449 -43.80 34.20 17.76
CA ARG A 449 -43.89 32.74 17.53
C ARG A 449 -45.32 32.19 17.36
N PRO A 450 -46.30 32.46 18.27
CA PRO A 450 -47.65 31.93 18.11
C PRO A 450 -48.36 32.49 16.87
N LEU A 451 -48.12 33.75 16.50
CA LEU A 451 -48.69 34.35 15.29
C LEU A 451 -48.13 33.68 14.03
N VAL A 452 -46.82 33.51 13.94
CA VAL A 452 -46.15 32.78 12.84
C VAL A 452 -46.62 31.32 12.77
N GLN A 453 -46.76 30.63 13.90
CA GLN A 453 -47.29 29.27 13.93
C GLN A 453 -48.74 29.20 13.42
N GLN A 454 -49.60 30.15 13.83
CA GLN A 454 -50.97 30.25 13.34
C GLN A 454 -51.03 30.54 11.84
N LEU A 455 -50.21 31.46 11.33
CA LEU A 455 -50.13 31.78 9.91
C LEU A 455 -49.61 30.61 9.07
N SER A 456 -48.60 29.87 9.55
CA SER A 456 -48.13 28.64 8.89
C SER A 456 -49.20 27.58 8.81
N GLN A 457 -49.93 27.30 9.90
CA GLN A 457 -51.04 26.35 9.88
C GLN A 457 -52.11 26.76 8.87
N ARG A 458 -52.52 28.04 8.88
CA ARG A 458 -53.51 28.56 7.93
C ARG A 458 -53.04 28.46 6.48
N LEU A 459 -51.76 28.67 6.21
CA LEU A 459 -51.15 28.53 4.88
C LEU A 459 -51.09 27.07 4.42
N GLU A 460 -50.95 26.11 5.33
CA GLU A 460 -51.09 24.68 5.03
C GLU A 460 -52.56 24.31 4.79
N ASP A 461 -53.47 24.77 5.64
CA ASP A 461 -54.92 24.50 5.56
C ASP A 461 -55.56 25.04 4.27
N CYS A 462 -54.99 26.08 3.64
CA CYS A 462 -55.42 26.55 2.32
C CYS A 462 -55.24 25.50 1.21
N GLY A 463 -54.28 24.58 1.35
CA GLY A 463 -53.93 23.63 0.28
C GLY A 463 -53.02 24.23 -0.81
N LYS A 464 -53.02 23.57 -1.98
CA LYS A 464 -52.16 23.88 -3.14
C LYS A 464 -52.82 23.73 -4.51
N ASP A 465 -54.04 23.19 -4.58
CA ASP A 465 -54.77 22.99 -5.83
C ASP A 465 -55.67 24.19 -6.17
N ALA A 466 -56.41 24.11 -7.27
CA ALA A 466 -57.34 25.17 -7.69
C ALA A 466 -58.42 25.57 -6.65
N SER A 467 -58.72 24.73 -5.64
CA SER A 467 -59.65 25.09 -4.57
C SER A 467 -59.04 26.05 -3.54
N ALA A 468 -57.71 26.12 -3.48
CA ALA A 468 -56.94 26.98 -2.58
C ALA A 468 -56.99 28.47 -2.96
N GLU A 469 -57.39 28.84 -4.19
CA GLU A 469 -57.32 30.21 -4.69
C GLU A 469 -58.04 31.23 -3.79
N ILE A 470 -59.31 30.98 -3.44
CA ILE A 470 -60.11 31.88 -2.59
C ILE A 470 -59.55 31.93 -1.15
N PRO A 471 -59.27 30.80 -0.47
CA PRO A 471 -58.57 30.79 0.82
C PRO A 471 -57.24 31.56 0.84
N LEU A 472 -56.42 31.43 -0.22
CA LEU A 472 -55.12 32.10 -0.32
C LEU A 472 -55.27 33.63 -0.46
N PHE A 473 -56.24 34.12 -1.23
CA PHE A 473 -56.54 35.56 -1.28
C PHE A 473 -56.98 36.10 0.09
N GLN A 474 -57.84 35.38 0.81
CA GLN A 474 -58.28 35.76 2.16
C GLN A 474 -57.11 35.77 3.16
N LEU A 475 -56.25 34.75 3.12
CA LEU A 475 -55.03 34.71 3.94
C LEU A 475 -54.08 35.86 3.60
N LYS A 476 -53.98 36.27 2.32
CA LYS A 476 -53.17 37.42 1.92
C LYS A 476 -53.71 38.74 2.49
N GLU A 477 -55.03 38.94 2.50
CA GLU A 477 -55.65 40.11 3.13
C GLU A 477 -55.38 40.14 4.63
N ASP A 478 -55.50 39.00 5.33
CA ASP A 478 -55.23 38.91 6.76
C ASP A 478 -53.76 39.17 7.10
N VAL A 479 -52.81 38.64 6.33
CA VAL A 479 -51.36 38.93 6.49
C VAL A 479 -51.04 40.43 6.30
N ASN A 480 -51.83 41.16 5.51
CA ASN A 480 -51.69 42.61 5.35
C ASN A 480 -52.36 43.42 6.46
N ALA A 481 -53.38 42.87 7.11
CA ALA A 481 -54.09 43.51 8.23
C ALA A 481 -53.39 43.27 9.58
N GLU A 482 -52.64 42.18 9.72
CA GLU A 482 -51.95 41.80 10.94
C GLU A 482 -50.65 42.61 11.14
N SER A 483 -50.36 43.02 12.38
CA SER A 483 -49.22 43.89 12.70
C SER A 483 -47.91 43.09 12.82
N LEU A 484 -47.48 42.54 11.69
CA LEU A 484 -46.28 41.70 11.56
C LEU A 484 -45.02 42.55 11.22
N PRO A 485 -43.81 42.10 11.59
CA PRO A 485 -42.58 42.68 11.06
C PRO A 485 -42.54 42.57 9.52
N PRO A 486 -42.06 43.61 8.78
CA PRO A 486 -42.15 43.66 7.32
C PRO A 486 -41.61 42.40 6.63
N SER A 487 -40.42 41.92 7.01
CA SER A 487 -39.79 40.73 6.44
C SER A 487 -40.57 39.43 6.67
N VAL A 488 -41.28 39.31 7.79
CA VAL A 488 -42.17 38.16 8.05
C VAL A 488 -43.38 38.25 7.13
N ALA A 489 -44.02 39.42 7.06
CA ALA A 489 -45.15 39.64 6.16
C ALA A 489 -44.77 39.48 4.67
N ASP A 490 -43.56 39.90 4.27
CA ASP A 490 -43.03 39.74 2.90
C ASP A 490 -42.85 38.25 2.55
N SER A 491 -42.35 37.44 3.49
CA SER A 491 -42.17 35.99 3.32
C SER A 491 -43.50 35.27 3.07
N TYR A 492 -44.52 35.52 3.90
CA TYR A 492 -45.87 34.96 3.69
C TYR A 492 -46.51 35.49 2.40
N ARG A 493 -46.42 36.79 2.11
CA ARG A 493 -46.95 37.37 0.87
C ARG A 493 -46.33 36.72 -0.38
N SER A 494 -45.01 36.53 -0.38
CA SER A 494 -44.30 35.94 -1.52
C SER A 494 -44.68 34.48 -1.75
N GLU A 495 -44.77 33.67 -0.69
CA GLU A 495 -45.21 32.27 -0.81
C GLU A 495 -46.68 32.16 -1.25
N ILE A 496 -47.57 33.01 -0.74
CA ILE A 496 -48.97 33.06 -1.18
C ILE A 496 -49.06 33.46 -2.66
N ASP A 497 -48.31 34.48 -3.10
CA ASP A 497 -48.28 34.91 -4.50
C ASP A 497 -47.68 33.87 -5.44
N ASN A 498 -46.67 33.12 -4.99
CA ASN A 498 -46.13 31.97 -5.74
C ASN A 498 -47.20 30.89 -5.94
N ARG A 499 -47.97 30.55 -4.90
CA ARG A 499 -49.06 29.55 -5.01
C ARG A 499 -50.20 30.03 -5.89
N LEU A 500 -50.64 31.28 -5.75
CA LEU A 500 -51.69 31.87 -6.61
C LEU A 500 -51.24 31.89 -8.08
N THR A 501 -49.98 32.21 -8.35
CA THR A 501 -49.40 32.17 -9.71
C THR A 501 -49.34 30.75 -10.26
N ALA A 502 -48.97 29.75 -9.43
CA ALA A 502 -48.96 28.35 -9.84
C ALA A 502 -50.37 27.81 -10.15
N ILE A 503 -51.38 28.15 -9.33
CA ILE A 503 -52.78 27.79 -9.55
C ILE A 503 -53.33 28.44 -10.83
N ASP A 504 -53.01 29.71 -11.09
CA ASP A 504 -53.41 30.37 -12.33
C ASP A 504 -52.79 29.68 -13.57
N LEU A 505 -51.51 29.33 -13.51
CA LEU A 505 -50.81 28.61 -14.56
C LEU A 505 -51.43 27.23 -14.80
N GLU A 506 -51.75 26.48 -13.74
CA GLU A 506 -52.44 25.18 -13.82
C GLU A 506 -53.81 25.34 -14.49
N LEU A 507 -54.62 26.31 -14.06
CA LEU A 507 -55.95 26.58 -14.62
C LEU A 507 -55.94 27.14 -16.06
N ARG A 508 -54.80 27.66 -16.53
CA ARG A 508 -54.56 28.05 -17.92
C ARG A 508 -53.87 26.97 -18.75
N THR A 509 -53.51 25.83 -18.16
CA THR A 509 -52.81 24.75 -18.87
C THR A 509 -53.71 23.53 -19.06
N THR A 510 -53.97 23.14 -20.31
CA THR A 510 -54.60 21.85 -20.63
C THR A 510 -54.08 21.33 -21.96
N LEU A 511 -54.33 20.06 -22.29
CA LEU A 511 -53.92 19.44 -23.56
C LEU A 511 -52.43 19.67 -23.89
N GLY A 512 -51.55 19.67 -22.88
CA GLY A 512 -50.12 19.91 -23.03
C GLY A 512 -49.70 21.36 -23.32
N LYS A 513 -50.61 22.35 -23.25
CA LYS A 513 -50.35 23.75 -23.64
C LYS A 513 -50.88 24.76 -22.63
N GLU A 514 -50.12 25.83 -22.41
CA GLU A 514 -50.56 27.04 -21.68
C GLU A 514 -51.37 27.96 -22.62
N TYR A 515 -52.53 28.41 -22.16
CA TYR A 515 -53.41 29.33 -22.88
C TYR A 515 -53.37 30.74 -22.30
N SER A 516 -53.76 31.72 -23.12
CA SER A 516 -53.80 33.14 -22.76
C SER A 516 -54.83 33.48 -21.68
N SER A 517 -55.83 32.63 -21.45
CA SER A 517 -56.79 32.76 -20.33
C SER A 517 -57.36 31.40 -19.91
N ARG A 518 -57.99 31.35 -18.73
CA ARG A 518 -58.62 30.14 -18.17
C ARG A 518 -59.84 29.71 -19.01
N GLU A 519 -60.54 30.67 -19.60
CA GLU A 519 -61.65 30.46 -20.53
C GLU A 519 -61.15 29.83 -21.83
N ALA A 520 -60.01 30.28 -22.35
CA ALA A 520 -59.40 29.70 -23.56
C ALA A 520 -58.97 28.24 -23.34
N ALA A 521 -58.35 27.92 -22.20
CA ALA A 521 -58.04 26.54 -21.83
C ALA A 521 -59.30 25.65 -21.76
N ARG A 522 -60.36 26.10 -21.07
CA ARG A 522 -61.64 25.35 -20.99
C ARG A 522 -62.30 25.18 -22.35
N ALA A 523 -62.27 26.19 -23.21
CA ALA A 523 -62.83 26.12 -24.56
C ALA A 523 -62.05 25.13 -25.45
N ALA A 524 -60.72 25.08 -25.32
CA ALA A 524 -59.89 24.11 -26.02
C ALA A 524 -60.19 22.67 -25.57
N GLU A 525 -60.28 22.42 -24.25
CA GLU A 525 -60.67 21.11 -23.72
C GLU A 525 -62.03 20.65 -24.26
N GLN A 526 -63.04 21.53 -24.21
CA GLN A 526 -64.38 21.22 -24.73
C GLN A 526 -64.35 20.90 -26.24
N LEU A 527 -63.60 21.66 -27.04
CA LEU A 527 -63.46 21.43 -28.47
C LEU A 527 -62.74 20.10 -28.78
N TYR A 528 -61.71 19.76 -28.00
CA TYR A 528 -60.96 18.50 -28.12
C TYR A 528 -61.88 17.29 -27.88
N GLN A 529 -62.62 17.31 -26.76
CA GLN A 529 -63.58 16.25 -26.44
C GLN A 529 -64.73 16.18 -27.46
N GLN A 530 -65.16 17.32 -28.03
CA GLN A 530 -66.17 17.35 -29.08
C GLN A 530 -65.68 16.72 -30.40
N ILE A 531 -64.48 17.06 -30.86
CA ILE A 531 -63.88 16.46 -32.07
C ILE A 531 -63.75 14.94 -31.89
N ARG A 532 -63.31 14.50 -30.70
CA ARG A 532 -63.20 13.07 -30.36
C ARG A 532 -64.54 12.35 -30.36
N ALA A 533 -65.59 12.96 -29.82
CA ALA A 533 -66.94 12.40 -29.84
C ALA A 533 -67.49 12.27 -31.28
N ASP A 534 -67.19 13.24 -32.15
CA ASP A 534 -67.61 13.20 -33.56
C ASP A 534 -67.00 12.01 -34.33
N PHE A 535 -65.77 11.58 -34.01
CA PHE A 535 -65.15 10.39 -34.63
C PHE A 535 -65.98 9.12 -34.42
N ALA A 536 -66.55 8.95 -33.22
CA ALA A 536 -67.34 7.78 -32.87
C ALA A 536 -68.77 7.81 -33.44
N ALA A 537 -69.31 9.00 -33.73
CA ALA A 537 -70.67 9.19 -34.23
C ALA A 537 -70.77 9.27 -35.78
N GLY A 538 -69.71 9.69 -36.47
CA GLY A 538 -69.71 9.91 -37.92
C GLY A 538 -69.30 8.71 -38.77
N ASN A 539 -68.89 8.97 -40.02
CA ASN A 539 -68.20 7.99 -40.87
C ASN A 539 -66.79 8.50 -41.22
N PRO A 540 -65.79 8.32 -40.32
CA PRO A 540 -64.47 8.94 -40.47
C PRO A 540 -63.75 8.60 -41.77
N ARG A 541 -64.09 7.49 -42.43
CA ARG A 541 -63.51 7.09 -43.72
C ARG A 541 -64.04 7.90 -44.92
N GLN A 542 -65.20 8.53 -44.80
CA GLN A 542 -65.74 9.46 -45.79
C GLN A 542 -65.37 10.91 -45.47
N ASP A 543 -65.39 11.27 -44.18
CA ASP A 543 -65.23 12.66 -43.71
C ASP A 543 -63.79 13.02 -43.28
N SER A 544 -62.81 12.15 -43.52
CA SER A 544 -61.43 12.27 -42.99
C SER A 544 -60.74 13.60 -43.30
N ALA A 545 -61.00 14.19 -44.48
CA ALA A 545 -60.42 15.48 -44.85
C ALA A 545 -60.98 16.65 -44.01
N LEU A 546 -62.28 16.61 -43.67
CA LEU A 546 -62.93 17.60 -42.83
C LEU A 546 -62.46 17.48 -41.38
N PHE A 547 -62.26 16.26 -40.88
CA PHE A 547 -61.71 16.06 -39.55
C PHE A 547 -60.25 16.52 -39.43
N ARG A 548 -59.38 16.24 -40.41
CA ARG A 548 -57.98 16.73 -40.42
C ARG A 548 -57.92 18.27 -40.35
N HIS A 549 -58.68 18.97 -41.20
CA HIS A 549 -58.74 20.43 -41.20
C HIS A 549 -59.22 21.00 -39.85
N ARG A 550 -60.22 20.38 -39.21
CA ARG A 550 -60.70 20.78 -37.88
C ARG A 550 -59.65 20.61 -36.77
N ILE A 551 -58.78 19.61 -36.87
CA ILE A 551 -57.69 19.37 -35.89
C ILE A 551 -56.52 20.34 -36.15
N GLU A 552 -56.20 20.59 -37.42
CA GLU A 552 -55.13 21.52 -37.83
C GLU A 552 -55.44 22.97 -37.42
N ASP A 553 -56.68 23.44 -37.65
CA ASP A 553 -57.15 24.78 -37.27
C ASP A 553 -57.31 24.98 -35.74
N ALA A 554 -57.52 23.90 -34.98
CA ALA A 554 -57.77 24.01 -33.55
C ALA A 554 -56.52 24.49 -32.79
N ASP A 555 -56.71 25.30 -31.75
CA ASP A 555 -55.60 25.90 -30.98
C ASP A 555 -54.98 24.94 -29.93
N PHE A 556 -54.84 23.66 -30.26
CA PHE A 556 -54.25 22.64 -29.38
C PHE A 556 -52.71 22.62 -29.43
N SER A 557 -52.07 21.82 -28.56
CA SER A 557 -50.65 21.47 -28.70
C SER A 557 -50.43 20.50 -29.87
N ASP A 558 -49.19 20.37 -30.34
CA ASP A 558 -48.83 19.43 -31.40
C ASP A 558 -49.05 17.97 -30.97
N GLU A 559 -48.85 17.65 -29.69
CA GLU A 559 -49.14 16.34 -29.10
C GLU A 559 -50.64 16.02 -29.14
N ALA A 560 -51.49 16.96 -28.71
CA ALA A 560 -52.94 16.79 -28.74
C ALA A 560 -53.49 16.69 -30.17
N LYS A 561 -52.92 17.44 -31.13
CA LYS A 561 -53.22 17.26 -32.56
C LYS A 561 -52.79 15.88 -33.05
N SER A 562 -51.59 15.43 -32.69
CA SER A 562 -51.07 14.12 -33.05
C SER A 562 -51.92 12.99 -32.49
N GLU A 563 -52.38 13.07 -31.23
CA GLU A 563 -53.28 12.08 -30.63
C GLU A 563 -54.60 11.96 -31.40
N LEU A 564 -55.28 13.09 -31.69
CA LEU A 564 -56.51 13.10 -32.49
C LEU A 564 -56.29 12.59 -33.93
N LEU A 565 -55.17 12.91 -34.57
CA LEU A 565 -54.84 12.42 -35.91
C LEU A 565 -54.56 10.91 -35.93
N ASN A 566 -53.89 10.39 -34.89
CA ASN A 566 -53.65 8.95 -34.71
C ASN A 566 -54.96 8.19 -34.44
N GLU A 567 -55.84 8.74 -33.60
CA GLU A 567 -57.16 8.15 -33.33
C GLU A 567 -58.02 8.16 -34.60
N LEU A 568 -58.07 9.27 -35.34
CA LEU A 568 -58.71 9.37 -36.65
C LEU A 568 -58.18 8.34 -37.66
N PHE A 569 -56.85 8.12 -37.68
CA PHE A 569 -56.24 7.10 -38.54
C PHE A 569 -56.73 5.68 -38.19
N GLN A 570 -56.86 5.36 -36.90
CA GLN A 570 -57.39 4.06 -36.47
C GLN A 570 -58.85 3.87 -36.91
N TYR A 571 -59.71 4.89 -36.76
CA TYR A 571 -61.09 4.84 -37.21
C TYR A 571 -61.21 4.72 -38.75
N GLU A 572 -60.40 5.45 -39.53
CA GLU A 572 -60.40 5.36 -41.01
C GLU A 572 -60.04 3.95 -41.52
N ASN A 573 -59.11 3.27 -40.83
CA ASN A 573 -58.44 2.05 -41.29
C ASN A 573 -58.76 0.79 -40.45
N ALA A 574 -59.79 0.84 -39.61
CA ALA A 574 -60.12 -0.22 -38.64
C ALA A 574 -60.21 -1.63 -39.24
N LYS A 575 -60.81 -1.79 -40.45
CA LYS A 575 -60.93 -3.09 -41.13
C LYS A 575 -59.57 -3.66 -41.54
N GLU A 576 -58.70 -2.81 -42.08
CA GLU A 576 -57.36 -3.18 -42.50
C GLU A 576 -56.46 -3.55 -41.29
N LEU A 577 -56.55 -2.80 -40.19
CA LEU A 577 -55.85 -3.08 -38.94
C LEU A 577 -56.32 -4.40 -38.30
N GLN A 578 -57.63 -4.65 -38.23
CA GLN A 578 -58.18 -5.91 -37.72
C GLN A 578 -57.68 -7.11 -38.55
N THR A 579 -57.65 -6.97 -39.88
CA THR A 579 -57.15 -8.02 -40.79
C THR A 579 -55.66 -8.31 -40.53
N ALA A 580 -54.84 -7.28 -40.34
CA ALA A 580 -53.41 -7.45 -40.08
C ALA A 580 -53.12 -8.15 -38.73
N LYS A 581 -53.88 -7.84 -37.67
CA LYS A 581 -53.77 -8.53 -36.36
C LYS A 581 -54.05 -10.04 -36.48
N VAL A 582 -55.03 -10.46 -37.30
CA VAL A 582 -55.32 -11.89 -37.54
C VAL A 582 -54.16 -12.62 -38.23
N PHE A 583 -53.56 -12.02 -39.26
CA PHE A 583 -52.39 -12.62 -39.94
C PHE A 583 -51.18 -12.75 -39.00
N SER A 584 -50.99 -11.80 -38.09
CA SER A 584 -49.92 -11.87 -37.08
C SER A 584 -50.09 -13.06 -36.15
N THR A 585 -51.31 -13.33 -35.67
CA THR A 585 -51.57 -14.49 -34.81
C THR A 585 -51.23 -15.80 -35.52
N PHE A 586 -51.59 -15.93 -36.80
CA PHE A 586 -51.26 -17.11 -37.61
C PHE A 586 -49.74 -17.27 -37.81
N SER A 587 -49.03 -16.17 -38.09
CA SER A 587 -47.57 -16.14 -38.24
C SER A 587 -46.86 -16.72 -37.00
N SER A 588 -47.21 -16.20 -35.82
CA SER A 588 -46.59 -16.60 -34.55
C SER A 588 -46.78 -18.08 -34.25
N ILE A 589 -47.98 -18.62 -34.49
CA ILE A 589 -48.29 -20.04 -34.28
C ILE A 589 -47.47 -20.91 -35.24
N ALA A 590 -47.37 -20.52 -36.52
CA ALA A 590 -46.62 -21.28 -37.53
C ALA A 590 -45.10 -21.29 -37.25
N LEU A 591 -44.51 -20.18 -36.81
CA LEU A 591 -43.10 -20.12 -36.42
C LEU A 591 -42.79 -21.00 -35.21
N LEU A 592 -43.65 -20.97 -34.18
CA LEU A 592 -43.50 -21.81 -32.99
C LEU A 592 -43.57 -23.31 -33.35
N ALA A 593 -44.48 -23.69 -34.26
CA ALA A 593 -44.58 -25.06 -34.74
C ALA A 593 -43.29 -25.53 -35.46
N ILE A 594 -42.65 -24.67 -36.25
CA ILE A 594 -41.36 -24.97 -36.91
C ILE A 594 -40.24 -25.19 -35.87
N VAL A 595 -40.15 -24.33 -34.86
CA VAL A 595 -39.16 -24.47 -33.77
C VAL A 595 -39.36 -25.80 -33.04
N ILE A 596 -40.58 -26.14 -32.63
CA ILE A 596 -40.87 -27.40 -31.92
C ILE A 596 -40.57 -28.61 -32.81
N ALA A 597 -41.00 -28.60 -34.07
CA ALA A 597 -40.77 -29.71 -35.01
C ALA A 597 -39.27 -29.99 -35.23
N SER A 598 -38.43 -28.96 -35.21
CA SER A 598 -36.98 -29.08 -35.49
C SER A 598 -36.21 -29.97 -34.50
N TYR A 599 -36.71 -30.17 -33.28
CA TYR A 599 -36.07 -31.06 -32.30
C TYR A 599 -36.33 -32.55 -32.58
N PHE A 600 -37.37 -32.87 -33.35
CA PHE A 600 -37.72 -34.26 -33.71
C PHE A 600 -36.96 -34.80 -34.93
N PHE A 601 -36.20 -33.95 -35.65
CA PHE A 601 -35.43 -34.34 -36.83
C PHE A 601 -33.93 -34.02 -36.65
N PRO A 602 -33.00 -34.98 -36.84
CA PRO A 602 -31.56 -34.72 -36.77
C PRO A 602 -31.08 -33.97 -38.01
N LEU A 603 -29.96 -33.27 -37.90
CA LEU A 603 -29.35 -32.61 -39.04
C LEU A 603 -28.70 -33.67 -39.95
N SER A 604 -29.13 -33.77 -41.21
CA SER A 604 -28.55 -34.75 -42.16
C SER A 604 -27.25 -34.23 -42.75
N GLY A 605 -26.18 -35.03 -42.80
CA GLY A 605 -24.96 -34.60 -43.45
C GLY A 605 -24.04 -35.71 -43.94
N THR A 606 -23.01 -35.34 -44.69
CA THR A 606 -21.96 -36.28 -45.13
C THR A 606 -20.98 -36.59 -43.99
N ALA A 607 -20.25 -37.71 -44.11
CA ALA A 607 -19.23 -38.08 -43.12
C ALA A 607 -18.16 -36.98 -42.92
N ALA A 608 -17.80 -36.27 -43.99
CA ALA A 608 -16.86 -35.14 -43.93
C ALA A 608 -17.46 -33.88 -43.29
N PHE A 609 -18.78 -33.68 -43.36
CA PHE A 609 -19.47 -32.58 -42.67
C PHE A 609 -19.62 -32.87 -41.17
N ALA A 610 -19.93 -34.12 -40.78
CA ALA A 610 -20.05 -34.51 -39.37
C ALA A 610 -18.73 -34.41 -38.56
N GLN A 611 -17.57 -34.31 -39.24
CA GLN A 611 -16.27 -34.07 -38.61
C GLN A 611 -15.89 -32.58 -38.54
N LYS A 612 -16.69 -31.67 -39.12
CA LYS A 612 -16.45 -30.22 -39.03
C LYS A 612 -17.06 -29.68 -37.74
N ASP A 613 -16.26 -28.93 -37.00
CA ASP A 613 -16.74 -28.05 -35.93
C ASP A 613 -16.09 -26.67 -36.08
N VAL A 614 -16.83 -25.62 -35.74
CA VAL A 614 -16.36 -24.22 -35.72
C VAL A 614 -16.48 -23.74 -34.28
N THR A 615 -15.41 -23.93 -33.51
CA THR A 615 -15.38 -23.54 -32.09
C THR A 615 -14.75 -22.16 -31.90
N VAL A 616 -15.39 -21.33 -31.07
CA VAL A 616 -14.81 -20.06 -30.61
C VAL A 616 -14.84 -20.06 -29.09
N LYS A 617 -13.65 -19.93 -28.47
CA LYS A 617 -13.46 -20.01 -27.00
C LYS A 617 -14.10 -21.27 -26.37
N GLY A 618 -14.05 -22.41 -27.08
CA GLY A 618 -14.62 -23.69 -26.63
C GLY A 618 -16.13 -23.85 -26.84
N VAL A 619 -16.84 -22.84 -27.37
CA VAL A 619 -18.25 -22.95 -27.75
C VAL A 619 -18.35 -23.30 -29.23
N SER A 620 -19.02 -24.41 -29.56
CA SER A 620 -19.35 -24.73 -30.96
C SER A 620 -20.42 -23.75 -31.50
N LEU A 621 -20.11 -23.16 -32.65
CA LEU A 621 -20.99 -22.30 -33.44
C LEU A 621 -21.72 -23.08 -34.54
N MET A 622 -21.70 -24.41 -34.49
CA MET A 622 -22.48 -25.28 -35.38
C MET A 622 -23.46 -26.14 -34.58
N LEU A 623 -24.49 -26.65 -35.26
CA LEU A 623 -25.30 -27.75 -34.76
C LEU A 623 -24.50 -29.06 -34.93
N THR A 624 -24.21 -29.74 -33.82
CA THR A 624 -23.30 -30.90 -33.77
C THR A 624 -23.99 -32.26 -33.85
N ASP A 625 -25.31 -32.33 -33.64
CA ASP A 625 -26.13 -33.53 -33.80
C ASP A 625 -26.40 -33.82 -35.28
N VAL A 626 -25.39 -34.42 -35.93
CA VAL A 626 -25.38 -34.75 -37.36
C VAL A 626 -25.58 -36.25 -37.58
N HIS A 627 -26.68 -36.61 -38.25
CA HIS A 627 -26.87 -37.95 -38.79
C HIS A 627 -26.12 -38.10 -40.11
N VAL A 628 -25.09 -38.95 -40.12
CA VAL A 628 -24.27 -39.22 -41.30
C VAL A 628 -25.05 -40.09 -42.30
N THR A 629 -25.15 -39.62 -43.55
CA THR A 629 -25.81 -40.33 -44.66
C THR A 629 -24.92 -40.36 -45.89
N ASP A 630 -24.92 -41.49 -46.61
CA ASP A 630 -24.12 -41.65 -47.84
C ASP A 630 -24.62 -40.79 -49.02
N SER A 631 -25.88 -40.34 -49.00
CA SER A 631 -26.45 -39.50 -50.07
C SER A 631 -27.54 -38.54 -49.57
N LEU A 632 -27.36 -37.24 -49.83
CA LEU A 632 -28.29 -36.18 -49.42
C LEU A 632 -29.35 -35.86 -50.49
N THR A 633 -30.63 -35.95 -50.09
CA THR A 633 -31.79 -35.74 -50.96
C THR A 633 -32.43 -34.36 -50.79
N PHE A 634 -33.42 -34.03 -51.62
CA PHE A 634 -34.26 -32.82 -51.47
C PHE A 634 -34.92 -32.72 -50.09
N VAL A 635 -35.42 -33.84 -49.56
CA VAL A 635 -36.10 -33.87 -48.26
C VAL A 635 -35.11 -33.59 -47.12
N ASN A 636 -33.89 -34.13 -47.19
CA ASN A 636 -32.82 -33.78 -46.25
C ASN A 636 -32.49 -32.28 -46.31
N GLY A 637 -32.49 -31.68 -47.51
CA GLY A 637 -32.30 -30.24 -47.69
C GLY A 637 -33.39 -29.44 -47.00
N LEU A 638 -34.65 -29.72 -47.32
CA LEU A 638 -35.83 -29.03 -46.76
C LEU A 638 -35.87 -29.12 -45.23
N ILE A 639 -35.64 -30.32 -44.68
CA ILE A 639 -35.56 -30.55 -43.24
C ILE A 639 -34.37 -29.78 -42.66
N ASN A 640 -33.17 -29.87 -43.22
CA ASN A 640 -32.00 -29.17 -42.71
C ASN A 640 -32.20 -27.65 -42.65
N GLY A 641 -32.82 -27.02 -43.66
CA GLY A 641 -33.11 -25.58 -43.64
C GLY A 641 -34.05 -25.18 -42.50
N LEU A 642 -35.11 -25.96 -42.28
CA LEU A 642 -36.04 -25.77 -41.16
C LEU A 642 -35.39 -26.09 -39.79
N VAL A 643 -34.53 -27.12 -39.74
CA VAL A 643 -33.84 -27.57 -38.53
C VAL A 643 -32.78 -26.56 -38.10
N VAL A 644 -32.02 -25.98 -39.03
CA VAL A 644 -31.05 -24.93 -38.73
C VAL A 644 -31.74 -23.71 -38.13
N PHE A 645 -32.86 -23.25 -38.68
CA PHE A 645 -33.65 -22.18 -38.08
C PHE A 645 -34.22 -22.59 -36.72
N GLY A 646 -34.98 -23.69 -36.67
CA GLY A 646 -35.72 -24.10 -35.50
C GLY A 646 -34.85 -24.43 -34.29
N ARG A 647 -33.77 -25.21 -34.48
CA ARG A 647 -32.85 -25.57 -33.39
C ARG A 647 -32.02 -24.37 -32.95
N CYS A 648 -31.52 -23.53 -33.85
CA CYS A 648 -30.74 -22.35 -33.41
C CYS A 648 -31.59 -21.34 -32.64
N ILE A 649 -32.85 -21.13 -33.02
CA ILE A 649 -33.79 -20.28 -32.28
C ILE A 649 -34.24 -20.94 -30.97
N GLY A 650 -34.58 -22.23 -31.00
CA GLY A 650 -34.95 -22.99 -29.81
C GLY A 650 -33.84 -23.06 -28.76
N ASP A 651 -32.59 -23.23 -29.20
CA ASP A 651 -31.40 -23.35 -28.35
C ASP A 651 -31.15 -22.10 -27.51
N ILE A 652 -31.63 -20.93 -27.96
CA ILE A 652 -31.58 -19.68 -27.19
C ILE A 652 -32.36 -19.86 -25.88
N PHE A 653 -33.58 -20.37 -25.98
CA PHE A 653 -34.49 -20.57 -24.86
C PHE A 653 -34.15 -21.82 -24.06
N VAL A 654 -33.89 -22.95 -24.73
CA VAL A 654 -33.61 -24.25 -24.10
C VAL A 654 -32.30 -24.22 -23.32
N ASN A 655 -31.19 -23.80 -23.94
CA ASN A 655 -29.90 -23.76 -23.24
C ASN A 655 -29.85 -22.60 -22.23
N GLY A 656 -30.47 -21.46 -22.53
CA GLY A 656 -30.60 -20.35 -21.57
C GLY A 656 -31.35 -20.76 -20.31
N PHE A 657 -32.45 -21.51 -20.44
CA PHE A 657 -33.19 -22.06 -19.30
C PHE A 657 -32.36 -23.08 -18.51
N PHE A 658 -31.73 -24.05 -19.17
CA PHE A 658 -30.91 -25.05 -18.47
C PHE A 658 -29.67 -24.45 -17.79
N GLU A 659 -29.01 -23.46 -18.41
CA GLU A 659 -27.88 -22.77 -17.78
C GLU A 659 -28.35 -21.91 -16.60
N TYR A 660 -29.51 -21.25 -16.72
CA TYR A 660 -30.11 -20.50 -15.61
C TYR A 660 -30.42 -21.40 -14.42
N VAL A 661 -31.09 -22.55 -14.64
CA VAL A 661 -31.42 -23.50 -13.57
C VAL A 661 -30.15 -24.12 -12.95
N ARG A 662 -29.10 -24.39 -13.73
CA ARG A 662 -27.83 -24.95 -13.21
C ARG A 662 -27.01 -23.98 -12.37
N GLY A 663 -27.13 -22.67 -12.59
CA GLY A 663 -26.34 -21.69 -11.84
C GLY A 663 -26.79 -21.48 -10.38
N PHE A 664 -27.85 -22.16 -9.93
CA PHE A 664 -28.34 -22.14 -8.54
C PHE A 664 -27.56 -23.06 -7.58
N ASP A 665 -26.23 -23.15 -7.73
CA ASP A 665 -25.34 -23.99 -6.92
C ASP A 665 -24.41 -23.17 -5.99
N PHE A 666 -24.84 -21.95 -5.64
CA PHE A 666 -24.16 -21.09 -4.67
C PHE A 666 -24.99 -21.01 -3.38
N GLY A 667 -24.35 -20.65 -2.25
CA GLY A 667 -25.07 -20.41 -0.99
C GLY A 667 -26.16 -19.34 -1.14
N LEU A 668 -27.10 -19.27 -0.18
CA LEU A 668 -28.35 -18.47 -0.24
C LEU A 668 -28.23 -17.09 -0.95
N ILE A 669 -27.23 -16.29 -0.61
CA ILE A 669 -26.98 -14.95 -1.18
C ILE A 669 -26.55 -15.03 -2.65
N GLY A 670 -25.69 -15.98 -3.01
CA GLY A 670 -25.27 -16.22 -4.39
C GLY A 670 -26.43 -16.65 -5.29
N ASN A 671 -27.34 -17.48 -4.77
CA ASN A 671 -28.55 -17.89 -5.50
C ASN A 671 -29.54 -16.72 -5.71
N ILE A 672 -29.66 -15.78 -4.77
CA ILE A 672 -30.46 -14.55 -4.94
C ILE A 672 -29.85 -13.64 -6.01
N LEU A 673 -28.52 -13.42 -5.98
CA LEU A 673 -27.82 -12.65 -7.00
C LEU A 673 -27.92 -13.30 -8.38
N TRP A 674 -27.79 -14.63 -8.45
CA TRP A 674 -27.93 -15.38 -9.69
C TRP A 674 -29.35 -15.33 -10.26
N ALA A 675 -30.40 -15.34 -9.43
CA ALA A 675 -31.78 -15.22 -9.89
C ALA A 675 -31.99 -13.93 -10.71
N VAL A 676 -31.44 -12.80 -10.28
CA VAL A 676 -31.56 -11.52 -10.99
C VAL A 676 -30.57 -11.42 -12.16
N LEU A 677 -29.29 -11.68 -11.91
CA LEU A 677 -28.24 -11.50 -12.91
C LEU A 677 -28.32 -12.54 -14.04
N GLY A 678 -28.71 -13.77 -13.74
CA GLY A 678 -28.94 -14.83 -14.71
C GLY A 678 -30.10 -14.51 -15.66
N LEU A 679 -31.20 -13.94 -15.17
CA LEU A 679 -32.33 -13.50 -16.00
C LEU A 679 -31.97 -12.36 -16.96
N LEU A 680 -31.03 -11.48 -16.58
CA LEU A 680 -30.56 -10.40 -17.46
C LEU A 680 -29.48 -10.88 -18.45
N TRP A 681 -28.48 -11.63 -17.97
CA TRP A 681 -27.30 -11.98 -18.75
C TRP A 681 -27.52 -13.14 -19.72
N LEU A 682 -28.22 -14.20 -19.28
CA LEU A 682 -28.34 -15.42 -20.10
C LEU A 682 -29.15 -15.22 -21.39
N PRO A 683 -30.28 -14.50 -21.42
CA PRO A 683 -30.97 -14.21 -22.67
C PRO A 683 -30.05 -13.48 -23.66
N ILE A 684 -29.30 -12.47 -23.21
CA ILE A 684 -28.35 -11.72 -24.06
C ILE A 684 -27.25 -12.66 -24.58
N LYS A 685 -26.60 -13.42 -23.69
CA LYS A 685 -25.55 -14.40 -24.02
C LYS A 685 -26.05 -15.39 -25.08
N HIS A 686 -27.21 -16.01 -24.85
CA HIS A 686 -27.74 -17.05 -25.70
C HIS A 686 -28.32 -16.50 -27.01
N ILE A 687 -28.89 -15.29 -27.05
CA ILE A 687 -29.28 -14.61 -28.29
C ILE A 687 -28.06 -14.37 -29.17
N ILE A 688 -26.97 -13.82 -28.62
CA ILE A 688 -25.74 -13.56 -29.39
C ILE A 688 -25.16 -14.87 -29.94
N ILE A 689 -25.00 -15.88 -29.09
CA ILE A 689 -24.50 -17.21 -29.51
C ILE A 689 -25.45 -17.85 -30.53
N GLY A 690 -26.77 -17.76 -30.33
CA GLY A 690 -27.79 -18.35 -31.19
C GLY A 690 -27.85 -17.71 -32.58
N ILE A 691 -27.75 -16.38 -32.68
CA ILE A 691 -27.67 -15.67 -33.97
C ILE A 691 -26.39 -16.04 -34.72
N VAL A 692 -25.23 -16.03 -34.04
CA VAL A 692 -23.96 -16.42 -34.67
C VAL A 692 -23.98 -17.89 -35.08
N ARG A 693 -24.48 -18.79 -34.22
CA ARG A 693 -24.66 -20.22 -34.52
C ARG A 693 -25.62 -20.43 -35.68
N TYR A 694 -26.71 -19.67 -35.77
CA TYR A 694 -27.63 -19.71 -36.89
C TYR A 694 -26.94 -19.34 -38.19
N LEU A 695 -26.23 -18.21 -38.25
CA LEU A 695 -25.51 -17.77 -39.46
C LEU A 695 -24.41 -18.76 -39.88
N VAL A 696 -23.61 -19.24 -38.94
CA VAL A 696 -22.55 -20.23 -39.21
C VAL A 696 -23.15 -21.56 -39.65
N SER A 697 -24.14 -22.10 -38.93
CA SER A 697 -24.82 -23.34 -39.31
C SER A 697 -25.52 -23.21 -40.66
N LEU A 698 -26.14 -22.05 -40.94
CA LEU A 698 -26.83 -21.78 -42.20
C LEU A 698 -25.88 -21.89 -43.40
N ILE A 699 -24.68 -21.32 -43.26
CA ILE A 699 -23.64 -21.33 -44.29
C ILE A 699 -22.96 -22.71 -44.38
N VAL A 700 -22.49 -23.27 -43.27
CA VAL A 700 -21.66 -24.49 -43.31
C VAL A 700 -22.49 -25.74 -43.65
N THR A 701 -23.76 -25.80 -43.26
CA THR A 701 -24.70 -26.88 -43.64
C THR A 701 -25.16 -26.78 -45.10
N PHE A 702 -25.03 -25.60 -45.72
CA PHE A 702 -25.17 -25.45 -47.17
C PHE A 702 -23.94 -26.05 -47.87
N PHE A 703 -22.72 -25.65 -47.49
CA PHE A 703 -21.46 -26.08 -48.11
C PHE A 703 -20.99 -27.50 -47.71
N GLN A 704 -21.85 -28.49 -47.91
CA GLN A 704 -21.51 -29.91 -47.90
C GLN A 704 -21.68 -30.54 -49.29
N ASP A 705 -20.83 -31.52 -49.61
CA ASP A 705 -20.88 -32.19 -50.91
C ASP A 705 -22.20 -32.96 -51.06
N ALA A 706 -23.04 -32.53 -52.00
CA ALA A 706 -24.46 -32.88 -52.04
C ALA A 706 -25.07 -32.70 -53.43
N SER A 707 -26.21 -33.34 -53.67
CA SER A 707 -26.95 -33.22 -54.93
C SER A 707 -27.56 -31.82 -55.09
N PHE A 708 -27.70 -31.31 -56.33
CA PHE A 708 -28.44 -30.07 -56.62
C PHE A 708 -29.85 -30.05 -55.99
N ARG A 709 -30.50 -31.22 -55.90
CA ARG A 709 -31.80 -31.39 -55.25
C ARG A 709 -31.77 -31.07 -53.76
N TYR A 710 -30.71 -31.46 -53.04
CA TYR A 710 -30.51 -31.07 -51.64
C TYR A 710 -30.46 -29.54 -51.48
N TYR A 711 -29.63 -28.87 -52.27
CA TYR A 711 -29.46 -27.41 -52.21
C TYR A 711 -30.77 -26.65 -52.45
N LEU A 712 -31.57 -27.06 -53.44
CA LEU A 712 -32.88 -26.47 -53.70
C LEU A 712 -33.84 -26.66 -52.52
N GLY A 713 -33.87 -27.86 -51.92
CA GLY A 713 -34.66 -28.12 -50.71
C GLY A 713 -34.25 -27.23 -49.54
N TYR A 714 -32.94 -27.07 -49.33
CA TYR A 714 -32.39 -26.27 -48.24
C TYR A 714 -32.70 -24.78 -48.34
N ILE A 715 -32.62 -24.20 -49.55
CA ILE A 715 -33.00 -22.81 -49.80
C ILE A 715 -34.49 -22.60 -49.49
N ILE A 716 -35.36 -23.52 -49.93
CA ILE A 716 -36.80 -23.46 -49.64
C ILE A 716 -37.06 -23.58 -48.13
N GLY A 717 -36.43 -24.54 -47.45
CA GLY A 717 -36.58 -24.76 -46.01
C GLY A 717 -36.14 -23.56 -45.17
N THR A 718 -35.07 -22.88 -45.60
CA THR A 718 -34.59 -21.63 -44.98
C THR A 718 -35.56 -20.46 -45.23
N ALA A 719 -36.14 -20.37 -46.43
CA ALA A 719 -37.00 -19.26 -46.81
C ALA A 719 -38.39 -19.30 -46.14
N VAL A 720 -38.90 -20.49 -45.78
CA VAL A 720 -40.24 -20.66 -45.20
C VAL A 720 -40.41 -19.88 -43.88
N PRO A 721 -39.55 -20.01 -42.85
CA PRO A 721 -39.67 -19.22 -41.62
C PRO A 721 -39.65 -17.72 -41.88
N PHE A 722 -38.76 -17.24 -42.75
CA PHE A 722 -38.67 -15.83 -43.11
C PHE A 722 -39.94 -15.33 -43.81
N ALA A 723 -40.50 -16.09 -44.75
CA ALA A 723 -41.75 -15.74 -45.42
C ALA A 723 -42.94 -15.68 -44.45
N VAL A 724 -42.98 -16.59 -43.47
CA VAL A 724 -44.01 -16.59 -42.42
C VAL A 724 -43.87 -15.38 -41.49
N SER A 725 -42.65 -15.00 -41.08
CA SER A 725 -42.45 -13.87 -40.16
C SER A 725 -42.86 -12.52 -40.76
N GLN A 726 -42.82 -12.34 -42.08
CA GLN A 726 -43.28 -11.13 -42.78
C GLN A 726 -44.80 -10.87 -42.67
N LEU A 727 -45.56 -11.76 -42.02
CA LEU A 727 -46.99 -11.62 -41.74
C LEU A 727 -47.31 -11.03 -40.35
N SER A 728 -46.30 -10.75 -39.51
CA SER A 728 -46.50 -10.16 -38.17
C SER A 728 -47.04 -8.72 -38.22
N PHE A 729 -47.81 -8.33 -37.21
CA PHE A 729 -48.34 -6.99 -37.01
C PHE A 729 -47.42 -6.19 -36.08
N ASP A 730 -47.02 -5.00 -36.51
CA ASP A 730 -46.15 -4.07 -35.78
C ASP A 730 -47.00 -2.91 -35.23
N GLU A 731 -47.23 -2.83 -33.91
CA GLU A 731 -48.13 -1.82 -33.31
C GLU A 731 -47.64 -0.38 -33.50
N ASP A 732 -46.33 -0.19 -33.65
CA ASP A 732 -45.70 1.12 -33.86
C ASP A 732 -45.72 1.57 -35.34
N LYS A 733 -46.10 0.66 -36.25
CA LYS A 733 -46.13 0.92 -37.71
C LYS A 733 -47.49 0.61 -38.34
N GLN A 734 -48.55 1.13 -37.73
CA GLN A 734 -49.93 0.92 -38.16
C GLN A 734 -50.15 1.29 -39.65
N GLU A 735 -49.51 2.37 -40.14
CA GLU A 735 -49.51 2.72 -41.57
C GLU A 735 -48.95 1.63 -42.49
N GLU A 736 -47.82 1.03 -42.12
CA GLU A 736 -47.15 0.00 -42.93
C GLU A 736 -48.00 -1.27 -42.98
N ASN A 737 -48.61 -1.65 -41.85
CA ASN A 737 -49.58 -2.74 -41.79
C ASN A 737 -50.79 -2.49 -42.72
N VAL A 738 -51.38 -1.30 -42.69
CA VAL A 738 -52.52 -0.93 -43.55
C VAL A 738 -52.12 -0.94 -45.02
N LYS A 739 -50.97 -0.34 -45.38
CA LYS A 739 -50.43 -0.36 -46.75
C LYS A 739 -50.21 -1.80 -47.25
N ARG A 740 -49.67 -2.68 -46.41
CA ARG A 740 -49.46 -4.11 -46.71
C ARG A 740 -50.77 -4.85 -46.98
N ILE A 741 -51.77 -4.73 -46.09
CA ILE A 741 -53.09 -5.35 -46.29
C ILE A 741 -53.79 -4.81 -47.55
N ARG A 742 -53.78 -3.48 -47.75
CA ARG A 742 -54.35 -2.86 -48.97
C ARG A 742 -53.68 -3.39 -50.23
N GLY A 743 -52.35 -3.54 -50.22
CA GLY A 743 -51.57 -4.12 -51.32
C GLY A 743 -51.92 -5.58 -51.64
N TRP A 744 -52.32 -6.38 -50.64
CA TRP A 744 -52.82 -7.74 -50.87
C TRP A 744 -54.24 -7.76 -51.45
N THR A 745 -55.13 -6.87 -50.98
CA THR A 745 -56.50 -6.77 -51.53
C THR A 745 -56.53 -6.19 -52.94
N ALA A 746 -55.66 -5.23 -53.27
CA ALA A 746 -55.62 -4.60 -54.59
C ALA A 746 -55.16 -5.55 -55.73
N LYS A 747 -54.39 -6.60 -55.40
CA LYS A 747 -53.93 -7.62 -56.36
C LYS A 747 -54.99 -8.68 -56.73
N LYS A 748 -56.22 -8.59 -56.22
CA LYS A 748 -57.32 -9.51 -56.55
C LYS A 748 -58.27 -9.00 -57.67
N SER A 749 -57.95 -7.87 -58.30
CA SER A 749 -58.81 -7.19 -59.29
C SER A 749 -58.19 -7.02 -60.68
N CYS A 750 -57.20 -7.85 -61.04
CA CYS A 750 -56.71 -8.06 -62.41
C CYS A 750 -56.67 -9.56 -62.70
#